data_AF-A0A9E4L5M9-F1
#
_entry.id   AF-A0A9E4L5M9-F1
#
_cell.length_a   1.000
_cell.length_b   1.000
_cell.length_c   1.000
_cell.angle_alpha   90.00
_cell.angle_beta   90.00
_cell.angle_gamma   90.00
#
_symmetry.space_group_name_H-M   'P 1'
#
loop_
_entity.id
_entity.type
_entity.pdbx_description
1 polymer ?
#
loop_
_entity_poly.entity_id
_entity_poly.type
_entity_poly.pdbx_seq_one_letter_code
_entity_poly.pdbx_strand_id
1 'polypeptide(L)'
;MSAAPGAALPGDIAKRLDERFGVDWRFDVRLHDAAGGGPVVEGELSAAGRRVSHAIALAEHPELAALGFGAGVERASAQSLEACLADYDAGPRPRACTPEALAGAAVDPVTLRVIGGAFNAIAGEMAEVLYRMSWSSIIRESEDLGCGLFDAEGREICESESSPMHIGSLPAYIRGFMERLDGRVHDGDVIIHNHPYHGASHTPDMGVALPVFHRGELLGFAAATAHLIDVGAATPGVNVDLLDVYAEGTLFNAIKLYERGRRNEEVWRLLQDSVRTPEFNAADIEAMIAAVRLGRERFLALAGKYGAETVMATAYHWMDYSERRLRAEIEKVPDGDYYAESWLDNDGRNWDTPLKVAVTVRVRGSEVVIDLAGSADEVDTAYNVPFEGSLQVGCFYAIRTLMLDDAESEEFIPQNDGMFRPVSAVAPKGSIFNPNFPRACTSRMAQIQRVIDCVIRALAPVIPERVSAGNAATVMTVSYSGFSEERQQYWVCVEINEGCYGGRAAKDGLDTVDNLLANTRNVPIEEVEMHYPLRVERYEMRDEPPGAGRRRGGIGATREVRFLVDGFMSANGDRHLEAPTGLFGGADGMPGKLTRNPGRPDEEALPSKATGARMKAGDSVRFSGAMGGGYGDPFERDPQAVLDDWLDDYISRDIAEHGYGVVIDADGRLDRAATERARGRRAGGPGAAIDDPAALSLSAAAGAIAARRLSSAALVESLLERCERREPEIGAWAWLDPDTLREQARRRDRETPAGPLHGVPVGIKDVIDTADMPTGYGSDIYRDHRPQRDAACVTRLRAAGALIMGKTVTTEFAFQRAGKTRNPRAPAHTPGGSSSGSAAAVADRMVPAALGTQTGGSVIRPAAFCGTIGYKPAFDRIPTRGLKYLSPGLDTVGFMVRSLDDIGLLMRVLADLDLACTEHEAPRLALCRTGHWAAAEAAAQALLAEVGERAAAAGAGLREVELPPEFTALDAAHRMLLGADMAVSLAREMAESGDRVSDAIRRFIESSREVPPPEIDQGWKAVRACRERVGTLFAADEIVLTLSAPSEAPAGLETTGDAVFNRAWTMLHLPCLHLPLGDGPGGLPLGVQLVAPHRDEAALLGAARWLARRLDLALFG
;
A
#
# COMPACT_ATOMS: atom_id res chain seq x y z
N MET A 1 -19.45 38.71 -79.14
CA MET A 1 -18.47 37.60 -78.99
C MET A 1 -18.98 36.71 -77.87
N SER A 2 -19.40 35.48 -78.17
CA SER A 2 -19.82 34.52 -77.14
C SER A 2 -18.58 33.87 -76.53
N ALA A 3 -18.32 34.11 -75.24
CA ALA A 3 -17.34 33.31 -74.49
C ALA A 3 -17.97 31.96 -74.15
N ALA A 4 -17.25 30.86 -74.38
CA ALA A 4 -17.67 29.53 -73.99
C ALA A 4 -17.59 29.38 -72.45
N PRO A 5 -18.53 28.63 -71.82
CA PRO A 5 -18.44 28.31 -70.39
C PRO A 5 -17.17 27.49 -70.12
N GLY A 6 -16.43 27.85 -69.06
CA GLY A 6 -15.14 27.23 -68.70
C GLY A 6 -13.88 27.98 -69.14
N ALA A 7 -13.90 29.31 -69.27
CA ALA A 7 -12.69 30.08 -69.54
C ALA A 7 -11.77 30.12 -68.29
N ALA A 8 -10.52 29.68 -68.44
CA ALA A 8 -9.52 29.79 -67.37
C ALA A 8 -9.26 31.26 -67.01
N LEU A 9 -9.04 31.55 -65.72
CA LEU A 9 -8.55 32.84 -65.24
C LEU A 9 -7.28 33.23 -66.05
N PRO A 10 -7.06 34.53 -66.36
CA PRO A 10 -5.83 34.97 -67.01
C PRO A 10 -4.61 34.37 -66.30
N GLY A 11 -3.68 33.80 -67.07
CA GLY A 11 -2.67 32.87 -66.55
C GLY A 11 -1.84 33.38 -65.36
N ASP A 12 -1.66 34.70 -65.23
CA ASP A 12 -0.93 35.30 -64.11
C ASP A 12 -1.73 35.36 -62.79
N ILE A 13 -3.07 35.43 -62.83
CA ILE A 13 -3.93 35.46 -61.64
C ILE A 13 -4.15 34.03 -61.13
N ALA A 14 -4.46 33.09 -62.03
CA ALA A 14 -4.60 31.67 -61.70
C ALA A 14 -3.31 31.14 -61.07
N LYS A 15 -2.16 31.45 -61.69
CA LYS A 15 -0.85 31.03 -61.19
C LYS A 15 -0.50 31.65 -59.85
N ARG A 16 -0.83 32.91 -59.59
CA ARG A 16 -0.61 33.56 -58.28
C ARG A 16 -1.51 33.01 -57.17
N LEU A 17 -2.75 32.61 -57.50
CA LEU A 17 -3.67 31.99 -56.55
C LEU A 17 -3.30 30.52 -56.29
N ASP A 18 -2.89 29.78 -57.32
CA ASP A 18 -2.36 28.41 -57.19
C ASP A 18 -1.04 28.36 -56.41
N GLU A 19 -0.09 29.26 -56.71
CA GLU A 19 1.21 29.32 -56.01
C GLU A 19 1.05 29.72 -54.54
N ARG A 20 0.05 30.55 -54.22
CA ARG A 20 -0.19 31.05 -52.86
C ARG A 20 -1.08 30.14 -52.01
N PHE A 21 -2.06 29.45 -52.60
CA PHE A 21 -3.07 28.69 -51.86
C PHE A 21 -3.14 27.20 -52.21
N GLY A 22 -2.54 26.76 -53.33
CA GLY A 22 -2.44 25.33 -53.69
C GLY A 22 -3.77 24.65 -54.07
N VAL A 23 -4.74 25.38 -54.63
CA VAL A 23 -6.09 24.87 -54.98
C VAL A 23 -6.46 25.32 -56.41
N ASP A 24 -7.04 24.43 -57.25
CA ASP A 24 -7.49 24.75 -58.62
C ASP A 24 -8.70 25.73 -58.60
N TRP A 25 -8.45 26.99 -58.98
CA TRP A 25 -9.46 28.06 -59.02
C TRP A 25 -10.09 28.22 -60.42
N ARG A 26 -11.42 28.30 -60.49
CA ARG A 26 -12.17 28.49 -61.74
C ARG A 26 -13.10 29.70 -61.67
N PHE A 27 -13.22 30.38 -62.80
CA PHE A 27 -14.08 31.57 -62.95
C PHE A 27 -15.09 31.32 -64.08
N ASP A 28 -16.35 31.08 -63.71
CA ASP A 28 -17.42 30.82 -64.66
C ASP A 28 -18.23 32.08 -64.95
N VAL A 29 -18.36 32.44 -66.23
CA VAL A 29 -19.08 33.65 -66.66
C VAL A 29 -20.45 33.26 -67.18
N ARG A 30 -21.51 33.82 -66.59
CA ARG A 30 -22.89 33.70 -67.09
C ARG A 30 -23.37 35.05 -67.64
N LEU A 31 -23.98 34.99 -68.82
CA LEU A 31 -24.62 36.13 -69.47
C LEU A 31 -26.12 36.01 -69.25
N HIS A 32 -26.73 37.02 -68.64
CA HIS A 32 -28.17 37.13 -68.49
C HIS A 32 -28.69 38.38 -69.20
N ASP A 33 -29.77 38.24 -69.97
CA ASP A 33 -30.52 39.37 -70.52
C ASP A 33 -31.42 39.95 -69.41
N ALA A 34 -31.04 41.10 -68.86
CA ALA A 34 -31.88 41.84 -67.94
C ALA A 34 -33.01 42.52 -68.72
N ALA A 35 -34.25 42.37 -68.25
CA ALA A 35 -35.42 42.99 -68.84
C ALA A 35 -35.30 44.53 -68.83
N GLY A 36 -34.78 45.10 -69.93
CA GLY A 36 -34.77 46.53 -70.20
C GLY A 36 -33.43 47.26 -70.10
N GLY A 37 -32.29 46.59 -69.90
CA GLY A 37 -31.00 47.30 -69.83
C GLY A 37 -29.77 46.41 -69.96
N GLY A 38 -29.26 46.27 -71.20
CA GLY A 38 -27.92 45.75 -71.52
C GLY A 38 -27.58 44.30 -71.09
N PRO A 39 -26.58 43.65 -71.71
CA PRO A 39 -26.07 42.37 -71.23
C PRO A 39 -25.33 42.57 -69.90
N VAL A 40 -25.77 41.88 -68.84
CA VAL A 40 -25.07 41.82 -67.56
C VAL A 40 -24.16 40.58 -67.55
N VAL A 41 -22.89 40.78 -67.21
CA VAL A 41 -21.88 39.72 -67.09
C VAL A 41 -21.73 39.39 -65.61
N GLU A 42 -22.18 38.21 -65.18
CA GLU A 42 -21.96 37.71 -63.83
C GLU A 42 -20.82 36.68 -63.84
N GLY A 43 -19.77 36.94 -63.05
CA GLY A 43 -18.68 36.00 -62.82
C GLY A 43 -18.85 35.25 -61.50
N GLU A 44 -18.69 33.94 -61.54
CA GLU A 44 -18.78 33.01 -60.41
C GLU A 44 -17.38 32.44 -60.11
N LEU A 45 -16.85 32.72 -58.92
CA LEU A 45 -15.56 32.16 -58.49
C LEU A 45 -15.80 30.85 -57.74
N SER A 46 -15.13 29.79 -58.17
CA SER A 46 -15.18 28.48 -57.51
C SER A 46 -13.78 27.93 -57.23
N ALA A 47 -13.65 27.23 -56.10
CA ALA A 47 -12.43 26.53 -55.69
C ALA A 47 -12.77 25.07 -55.40
N ALA A 48 -12.06 24.12 -56.03
CA ALA A 48 -12.30 22.68 -55.86
C ALA A 48 -13.78 22.24 -56.01
N GLY A 49 -14.53 22.89 -56.92
CA GLY A 49 -15.94 22.58 -57.18
C GLY A 49 -16.95 23.19 -56.20
N ARG A 50 -16.53 24.05 -55.27
CA ARG A 50 -17.43 24.83 -54.39
C ARG A 50 -17.53 26.28 -54.80
N ARG A 51 -18.75 26.83 -54.78
CA ARG A 51 -19.09 28.23 -55.10
C ARG A 51 -18.63 29.13 -53.94
N VAL A 52 -17.71 30.06 -54.20
CA VAL A 52 -17.10 30.94 -53.18
C VAL A 52 -17.78 32.32 -53.16
N SER A 53 -18.46 32.73 -54.24
CA SER A 53 -19.28 33.96 -54.28
C SER A 53 -20.39 33.87 -55.33
N HIS A 54 -21.43 34.70 -55.22
CA HIS A 54 -22.60 34.68 -56.12
C HIS A 54 -22.59 35.72 -57.24
N ALA A 55 -21.76 36.77 -57.16
CA ALA A 55 -21.63 37.76 -58.24
C ALA A 55 -20.38 38.62 -58.03
N ILE A 56 -19.45 38.61 -58.97
CA ILE A 56 -18.39 39.62 -59.07
C ILE A 56 -18.72 40.52 -60.26
N ALA A 57 -19.14 41.75 -59.98
CA ALA A 57 -19.21 42.81 -60.99
C ALA A 57 -17.79 43.37 -61.21
N LEU A 58 -17.25 43.16 -62.42
CA LEU A 58 -15.89 43.53 -62.78
C LEU A 58 -15.77 45.06 -62.98
N ALA A 59 -15.21 45.80 -62.00
CA ALA A 59 -14.67 47.13 -62.23
C ALA A 59 -13.57 47.56 -61.24
N GLU A 60 -12.51 48.14 -61.81
CA GLU A 60 -11.44 48.99 -61.23
C GLU A 60 -10.33 48.35 -60.38
N HIS A 61 -9.51 47.49 -61.01
CA HIS A 61 -8.08 47.39 -60.72
C HIS A 61 -7.28 48.09 -61.85
N PRO A 62 -6.22 48.87 -61.55
CA PRO A 62 -5.47 49.65 -62.56
C PRO A 62 -4.96 48.84 -63.77
N GLU A 63 -4.72 47.54 -63.57
CA GLU A 63 -4.23 46.63 -64.62
C GLU A 63 -5.36 46.10 -65.54
N LEU A 64 -6.62 46.06 -65.09
CA LEU A 64 -7.76 45.60 -65.90
C LEU A 64 -8.28 46.67 -66.86
N ALA A 65 -8.05 47.95 -66.55
CA ALA A 65 -8.37 49.08 -67.43
C ALA A 65 -7.50 49.11 -68.71
N ALA A 66 -6.33 48.48 -68.71
CA ALA A 66 -5.45 48.39 -69.88
C ALA A 66 -5.96 47.41 -70.97
N LEU A 67 -7.00 46.61 -70.68
CA LEU A 67 -7.52 45.56 -71.55
C LEU A 67 -8.83 45.92 -72.28
N GLY A 68 -9.31 47.17 -72.22
CA GLY A 68 -10.30 47.70 -73.16
C GLY A 68 -11.78 47.45 -72.87
N PHE A 69 -12.17 47.14 -71.64
CA PHE A 69 -13.59 47.01 -71.26
C PHE A 69 -14.20 48.38 -70.91
N GLY A 70 -15.09 48.86 -71.78
CA GLY A 70 -15.71 50.18 -71.72
C GLY A 70 -16.86 50.32 -70.72
N ALA A 71 -17.03 51.56 -70.27
CA ALA A 71 -17.88 52.01 -69.17
C ALA A 71 -19.39 51.76 -69.33
N GLY A 72 -20.04 51.32 -68.25
CA GLY A 72 -21.48 51.40 -68.09
C GLY A 72 -22.13 50.38 -67.16
N VAL A 73 -21.65 50.16 -65.92
CA VAL A 73 -22.37 49.38 -64.89
C VAL A 73 -22.00 49.90 -63.48
N GLU A 74 -22.98 49.96 -62.57
CA GLU A 74 -22.86 50.48 -61.19
C GLU A 74 -21.92 49.66 -60.26
N ARG A 75 -21.34 50.37 -59.28
CA ARG A 75 -20.29 49.94 -58.33
C ARG A 75 -20.65 48.68 -57.51
N ALA A 76 -19.73 47.72 -57.46
CA ALA A 76 -19.52 46.87 -56.29
C ALA A 76 -18.14 47.20 -55.68
N SER A 77 -18.10 47.49 -54.38
CA SER A 77 -16.89 47.91 -53.64
C SER A 77 -15.86 46.79 -53.52
N ALA A 78 -14.56 47.15 -53.54
CA ALA A 78 -13.40 46.28 -53.25
C ALA A 78 -13.51 45.43 -51.97
N GLN A 79 -14.47 45.74 -51.10
CA GLN A 79 -14.90 44.91 -49.97
C GLN A 79 -15.30 43.48 -50.35
N SER A 80 -15.65 43.13 -51.60
CA SER A 80 -16.18 41.80 -51.92
C SER A 80 -15.13 40.70 -52.09
N LEU A 81 -13.94 40.99 -52.66
CA LEU A 81 -12.89 39.97 -52.81
C LEU A 81 -12.15 39.74 -51.50
N GLU A 82 -11.85 40.81 -50.75
CA GLU A 82 -11.31 40.68 -49.38
C GLU A 82 -12.33 40.05 -48.43
N ALA A 83 -13.64 40.31 -48.56
CA ALA A 83 -14.66 39.60 -47.79
C ALA A 83 -14.80 38.12 -48.22
N CYS A 84 -14.68 37.79 -49.51
CA CYS A 84 -14.68 36.39 -49.96
C CYS A 84 -13.41 35.63 -49.55
N LEU A 85 -12.25 36.30 -49.58
CA LEU A 85 -11.00 35.75 -49.05
C LEU A 85 -11.05 35.65 -47.53
N ALA A 86 -11.66 36.62 -46.84
CA ALA A 86 -11.93 36.56 -45.41
C ALA A 86 -12.96 35.49 -45.06
N ASP A 87 -13.97 35.19 -45.89
CA ASP A 87 -14.91 34.07 -45.71
C ASP A 87 -14.22 32.72 -45.98
N TYR A 88 -13.25 32.68 -46.90
CA TYR A 88 -12.44 31.48 -47.19
C TYR A 88 -11.34 31.23 -46.14
N ASP A 89 -10.76 32.28 -45.58
CA ASP A 89 -9.78 32.26 -44.48
C ASP A 89 -10.45 32.12 -43.10
N ALA A 90 -11.67 32.68 -42.92
CA ALA A 90 -12.51 32.41 -41.75
C ALA A 90 -13.07 30.98 -41.80
N GLY A 91 -13.25 30.43 -43.00
CA GLY A 91 -13.89 29.15 -43.24
C GLY A 91 -15.40 29.21 -42.92
N PRO A 92 -16.27 28.46 -43.61
CA PRO A 92 -17.59 28.20 -43.07
C PRO A 92 -17.40 27.46 -41.73
N ARG A 93 -18.07 27.91 -40.66
CA ARG A 93 -18.33 27.01 -39.52
C ARG A 93 -18.93 25.75 -40.13
N PRO A 94 -18.32 24.57 -39.94
CA PRO A 94 -18.79 23.38 -40.61
C PRO A 94 -20.29 23.20 -40.32
N ARG A 95 -21.10 23.06 -41.38
CA ARG A 95 -22.45 22.51 -41.21
C ARG A 95 -22.24 21.08 -40.74
N ALA A 96 -22.41 20.87 -39.44
CA ALA A 96 -22.29 19.57 -38.83
C ALA A 96 -23.53 18.74 -39.17
N CYS A 97 -23.33 17.45 -39.41
CA CYS A 97 -24.43 16.49 -39.38
C CYS A 97 -24.77 16.26 -37.90
N THR A 98 -25.70 17.05 -37.34
CA THR A 98 -25.98 17.02 -35.90
C THR A 98 -27.03 15.96 -35.54
N PRO A 99 -27.08 15.49 -34.28
CA PRO A 99 -28.10 14.55 -33.83
C PRO A 99 -29.52 15.03 -34.09
N GLU A 100 -29.79 16.33 -33.92
CA GLU A 100 -31.11 16.91 -34.14
C GLU A 100 -31.54 16.85 -35.61
N ALA A 101 -30.58 16.90 -36.54
CA ALA A 101 -30.84 16.78 -37.97
C ALA A 101 -31.16 15.34 -38.41
N LEU A 102 -30.71 14.35 -37.63
CA LEU A 102 -30.88 12.91 -37.89
C LEU A 102 -31.87 12.22 -36.92
N ALA A 103 -32.46 12.97 -35.99
CA ALA A 103 -33.44 12.48 -35.02
C ALA A 103 -34.65 11.86 -35.74
N GLY A 104 -34.80 10.54 -35.63
CA GLY A 104 -35.90 9.79 -36.24
C GLY A 104 -35.55 9.00 -37.51
N ALA A 105 -34.29 9.03 -37.98
CA ALA A 105 -33.84 8.11 -39.03
C ALA A 105 -33.87 6.65 -38.50
N ALA A 106 -34.67 5.80 -39.12
CA ALA A 106 -34.81 4.40 -38.72
C ALA A 106 -33.59 3.58 -39.16
N VAL A 107 -32.82 3.07 -38.19
CA VAL A 107 -31.72 2.12 -38.41
C VAL A 107 -32.20 0.75 -37.92
N ASP A 108 -32.22 -0.25 -38.80
CA ASP A 108 -32.59 -1.60 -38.41
C ASP A 108 -31.46 -2.30 -37.63
N PRO A 109 -31.76 -3.33 -36.81
CA PRO A 109 -30.76 -3.99 -35.97
C PRO A 109 -29.60 -4.64 -36.74
N VAL A 110 -29.81 -5.08 -37.98
CA VAL A 110 -28.74 -5.69 -38.80
C VAL A 110 -27.76 -4.60 -39.24
N THR A 111 -28.28 -3.48 -39.75
CA THR A 111 -27.46 -2.32 -40.14
C THR A 111 -26.67 -1.78 -38.95
N LEU A 112 -27.32 -1.63 -37.78
CA LEU A 112 -26.68 -1.21 -36.54
C LEU A 112 -25.48 -2.10 -36.19
N ARG A 113 -25.64 -3.43 -36.24
CA ARG A 113 -24.56 -4.38 -35.93
C ARG A 113 -23.45 -4.42 -36.98
N VAL A 114 -23.79 -4.29 -38.27
CA VAL A 114 -22.80 -4.33 -39.36
C VAL A 114 -21.92 -3.08 -39.37
N ILE A 115 -22.53 -1.90 -39.28
CA ILE A 115 -21.79 -0.63 -39.24
C ILE A 115 -21.08 -0.48 -37.89
N GLY A 116 -21.73 -0.84 -36.77
CA GLY A 116 -21.11 -0.85 -35.44
C GLY A 116 -19.88 -1.75 -35.37
N GLY A 117 -19.94 -2.95 -35.93
CA GLY A 117 -18.79 -3.84 -36.04
C GLY A 117 -17.67 -3.28 -36.93
N ALA A 118 -18.03 -2.56 -38.00
CA ALA A 118 -17.05 -1.87 -38.85
C ALA A 118 -16.35 -0.73 -38.09
N PHE A 119 -17.05 0.04 -37.26
CA PHE A 119 -16.43 1.07 -36.42
C PHE A 119 -15.33 0.49 -35.52
N ASN A 120 -15.64 -0.59 -34.79
CA ASN A 120 -14.65 -1.25 -33.93
C ASN A 120 -13.45 -1.79 -34.71
N ALA A 121 -13.68 -2.39 -35.88
CA ALA A 121 -12.60 -2.88 -36.74
C ALA A 121 -11.69 -1.74 -37.21
N ILE A 122 -12.25 -0.57 -37.53
CA ILE A 122 -11.47 0.61 -37.92
C ILE A 122 -10.58 1.07 -36.77
N ALA A 123 -11.13 1.18 -35.56
CA ALA A 123 -10.34 1.62 -34.41
C ALA A 123 -9.21 0.62 -34.07
N GLY A 124 -9.47 -0.69 -34.16
CA GLY A 124 -8.46 -1.73 -34.02
C GLY A 124 -7.35 -1.65 -35.10
N GLU A 125 -7.73 -1.48 -36.37
CA GLU A 125 -6.77 -1.29 -37.47
C GLU A 125 -5.89 -0.05 -37.25
N MET A 126 -6.47 1.05 -36.75
CA MET A 126 -5.72 2.28 -36.43
C MET A 126 -4.67 2.03 -35.34
N ALA A 127 -5.04 1.35 -34.26
CA ALA A 127 -4.11 0.99 -33.19
C ALA A 127 -2.99 0.07 -33.70
N GLU A 128 -3.31 -0.93 -34.54
CA GLU A 128 -2.32 -1.85 -35.13
C GLU A 128 -1.27 -1.14 -35.98
N VAL A 129 -1.68 -0.13 -36.75
CA VAL A 129 -0.74 0.73 -37.48
C VAL A 129 0.17 1.49 -36.52
N LEU A 130 -0.40 2.07 -35.46
CA LEU A 130 0.33 2.91 -34.52
C LEU A 130 1.46 2.12 -33.83
N TYR A 131 1.12 1.06 -33.08
CA TYR A 131 2.15 0.37 -32.28
C TYR A 131 3.20 -0.35 -33.13
N ARG A 132 2.85 -0.81 -34.35
CA ARG A 132 3.82 -1.47 -35.24
C ARG A 132 4.76 -0.51 -35.96
N MET A 133 4.36 0.74 -36.15
CA MET A 133 5.18 1.75 -36.83
C MET A 133 5.99 2.61 -35.85
N SER A 134 5.57 2.69 -34.58
CA SER A 134 6.29 3.40 -33.53
C SER A 134 7.67 2.83 -33.24
N TRP A 135 8.56 3.68 -32.76
CA TRP A 135 9.95 3.35 -32.45
C TRP A 135 10.18 3.23 -30.94
N SER A 136 9.54 4.08 -30.13
CA SER A 136 9.72 4.01 -28.68
C SER A 136 9.08 2.75 -28.09
N SER A 137 9.73 2.15 -27.09
CA SER A 137 9.23 0.97 -26.39
C SER A 137 7.91 1.22 -25.65
N ILE A 138 7.65 2.47 -25.23
CA ILE A 138 6.41 2.84 -24.54
C ILE A 138 5.17 2.69 -25.44
N ILE A 139 5.27 3.00 -26.73
CA ILE A 139 4.17 2.79 -27.68
C ILE A 139 4.25 1.37 -28.29
N ARG A 140 5.44 0.95 -28.72
CA ARG A 140 5.62 -0.29 -29.50
C ARG A 140 5.46 -1.57 -28.68
N GLU A 141 6.01 -1.59 -27.47
CA GLU A 141 5.99 -2.77 -26.58
C GLU A 141 4.92 -2.64 -25.50
N SER A 142 4.84 -1.47 -24.85
CA SER A 142 3.91 -1.27 -23.72
C SER A 142 2.48 -0.95 -24.18
N GLU A 143 2.29 -0.59 -25.46
CA GLU A 143 0.99 -0.20 -26.06
C GLU A 143 0.29 0.94 -25.30
N ASP A 144 1.05 1.92 -24.81
CA ASP A 144 0.50 3.10 -24.15
C ASP A 144 -0.04 4.12 -25.17
N LEU A 145 -1.17 3.77 -25.78
CA LEU A 145 -1.82 4.47 -26.88
C LEU A 145 -3.36 4.40 -26.84
N GLY A 146 -4.00 5.19 -27.70
CA GLY A 146 -5.42 5.13 -28.01
C GLY A 146 -5.77 5.67 -29.39
N CYS A 147 -6.74 5.05 -30.05
CA CYS A 147 -7.22 5.42 -31.38
C CYS A 147 -8.75 5.37 -31.43
N GLY A 148 -9.37 6.29 -32.16
CA GLY A 148 -10.83 6.30 -32.27
C GLY A 148 -11.38 7.17 -33.40
N LEU A 149 -12.70 7.03 -33.60
CA LEU A 149 -13.49 7.90 -34.47
C LEU A 149 -14.46 8.72 -33.62
N PHE A 150 -14.64 9.97 -34.00
CA PHE A 150 -15.44 10.94 -33.28
C PHE A 150 -16.36 11.66 -34.24
N ASP A 151 -17.51 12.13 -33.76
CA ASP A 151 -18.39 12.97 -34.54
C ASP A 151 -17.91 14.43 -34.63
N ALA A 152 -18.67 15.29 -35.30
CA ALA A 152 -18.30 16.69 -35.49
C ALA A 152 -18.27 17.53 -34.19
N GLU A 153 -18.89 17.06 -33.11
CA GLU A 153 -18.88 17.68 -31.78
C GLU A 153 -17.77 17.11 -30.88
N GLY A 154 -17.03 16.11 -31.36
CA GLY A 154 -15.98 15.44 -30.60
C GLY A 154 -16.52 14.35 -29.66
N ARG A 155 -17.76 13.86 -29.87
CA ARG A 155 -18.27 12.68 -29.17
C ARG A 155 -17.68 11.43 -29.79
N GLU A 156 -17.26 10.51 -28.95
CA GLU A 156 -16.65 9.25 -29.38
C GLU A 156 -17.67 8.29 -29.98
N ILE A 157 -17.43 7.87 -31.22
CA ILE A 157 -18.23 6.85 -31.94
C ILE A 157 -17.72 5.44 -31.61
N CYS A 158 -16.40 5.28 -31.60
CA CYS A 158 -15.72 4.04 -31.27
C CYS A 158 -14.26 4.29 -30.89
N GLU A 159 -13.70 3.37 -30.12
CA GLU A 159 -12.32 3.37 -29.65
C GLU A 159 -11.64 2.01 -29.85
N SER A 160 -10.32 2.01 -29.84
CA SER A 160 -9.49 0.79 -29.84
C SER A 160 -9.46 0.14 -28.46
N GLU A 161 -9.23 -1.17 -28.40
CA GLU A 161 -9.04 -1.92 -27.15
C GLU A 161 -7.64 -1.68 -26.56
N SER A 162 -7.32 -0.43 -26.22
CA SER A 162 -6.03 0.01 -25.69
C SER A 162 -6.21 0.67 -24.31
N SER A 163 -5.31 1.58 -23.88
CA SER A 163 -5.38 2.19 -22.55
C SER A 163 -6.63 3.07 -22.38
N PRO A 164 -7.47 2.84 -21.35
CA PRO A 164 -8.69 3.61 -21.13
C PRO A 164 -8.46 5.12 -20.91
N MET A 165 -7.31 5.50 -20.33
CA MET A 165 -6.97 6.92 -20.12
C MET A 165 -6.78 7.67 -21.44
N HIS A 166 -6.20 7.01 -22.44
CA HIS A 166 -5.94 7.60 -23.76
C HIS A 166 -7.24 7.83 -24.50
N ILE A 167 -8.01 6.77 -24.71
CA ILE A 167 -9.25 6.80 -25.48
C ILE A 167 -10.31 7.68 -24.80
N GLY A 168 -10.51 7.53 -23.49
CA GLY A 168 -11.52 8.31 -22.77
C GLY A 168 -11.19 9.80 -22.62
N SER A 169 -9.94 10.22 -22.84
CA SER A 169 -9.55 11.63 -22.81
C SER A 169 -9.66 12.32 -24.18
N LEU A 170 -9.55 11.60 -25.30
CA LEU A 170 -9.65 12.16 -26.66
C LEU A 170 -10.88 13.05 -26.91
N PRO A 171 -12.09 12.76 -26.38
CA PRO A 171 -13.22 13.69 -26.49
C PRO A 171 -12.91 15.09 -25.94
N ALA A 172 -12.20 15.16 -24.80
CA ALA A 172 -11.79 16.42 -24.20
C ALA A 172 -10.68 17.11 -25.01
N TYR A 173 -9.72 16.35 -25.57
CA TYR A 173 -8.72 16.90 -26.50
C TYR A 173 -9.39 17.55 -27.72
N ILE A 174 -10.40 16.88 -28.29
CA ILE A 174 -11.12 17.36 -29.48
C ILE A 174 -11.88 18.64 -29.18
N ARG A 175 -12.66 18.66 -28.10
CA ARG A 175 -13.36 19.88 -27.66
C ARG A 175 -12.38 21.01 -27.38
N GLY A 176 -11.27 20.72 -26.70
CA GLY A 176 -10.21 21.66 -26.38
C GLY A 176 -9.60 22.30 -27.63
N PHE A 177 -9.19 21.51 -28.63
CA PHE A 177 -8.65 22.10 -29.84
C PHE A 177 -9.69 22.83 -30.69
N MET A 178 -10.95 22.34 -30.71
CA MET A 178 -12.03 23.00 -31.45
C MET A 178 -12.33 24.39 -30.88
N GLU A 179 -12.34 24.52 -29.55
CA GLU A 179 -12.43 25.81 -28.86
C GLU A 179 -11.24 26.71 -29.22
N ARG A 180 -10.03 26.16 -29.18
CA ARG A 180 -8.79 26.93 -29.40
C ARG A 180 -8.59 27.40 -30.84
N LEU A 181 -9.09 26.63 -31.79
CA LEU A 181 -9.08 27.00 -33.20
C LEU A 181 -10.29 27.86 -33.58
N ASP A 182 -11.26 28.07 -32.68
CA ASP A 182 -12.56 28.71 -32.97
C ASP A 182 -13.24 28.02 -34.18
N GLY A 183 -13.18 26.69 -34.21
CA GLY A 183 -13.73 25.88 -35.29
C GLY A 183 -13.03 25.98 -36.65
N ARG A 184 -11.87 26.65 -36.76
CA ARG A 184 -11.12 26.83 -38.03
C ARG A 184 -10.34 25.58 -38.45
N VAL A 185 -11.07 24.49 -38.68
CA VAL A 185 -10.55 23.19 -39.15
C VAL A 185 -10.89 22.98 -40.63
N HIS A 186 -9.95 22.44 -41.40
CA HIS A 186 -10.10 22.21 -42.84
C HIS A 186 -9.70 20.79 -43.24
N ASP A 187 -10.22 20.32 -44.37
CA ASP A 187 -9.79 19.02 -44.92
C ASP A 187 -8.27 19.02 -45.19
N GLY A 188 -7.61 17.94 -44.77
CA GLY A 188 -6.16 17.79 -44.83
C GLY A 188 -5.38 18.44 -43.69
N ASP A 189 -6.05 19.11 -42.73
CA ASP A 189 -5.38 19.53 -41.49
C ASP A 189 -4.97 18.28 -40.65
N VAL A 190 -3.86 18.38 -39.93
CA VAL A 190 -3.46 17.43 -38.88
C VAL A 190 -3.11 18.26 -37.66
N ILE A 191 -3.84 18.05 -36.56
CA ILE A 191 -3.79 18.90 -35.37
C ILE A 191 -3.13 18.12 -34.23
N ILE A 192 -2.20 18.75 -33.53
CA ILE A 192 -1.56 18.22 -32.32
C ILE A 192 -1.96 19.01 -31.07
N HIS A 193 -2.16 18.32 -29.96
CA HIS A 193 -2.59 18.91 -28.68
C HIS A 193 -2.14 18.08 -27.47
N ASN A 194 -1.66 18.72 -26.40
CA ASN A 194 -1.32 18.06 -25.12
C ASN A 194 -1.51 18.98 -23.89
N HIS A 195 -2.29 20.06 -24.01
CA HIS A 195 -2.37 21.06 -22.94
C HIS A 195 -3.37 20.63 -21.83
N PRO A 196 -2.91 20.38 -20.57
CA PRO A 196 -3.74 19.74 -19.54
C PRO A 196 -4.97 20.57 -19.12
N TYR A 197 -4.85 21.90 -19.16
CA TYR A 197 -5.98 22.80 -18.87
C TYR A 197 -6.98 22.95 -20.02
N HIS A 198 -6.74 22.32 -21.17
CA HIS A 198 -7.57 22.40 -22.37
C HIS A 198 -7.97 21.00 -22.86
N GLY A 199 -8.21 20.10 -21.90
CA GLY A 199 -8.74 18.77 -22.15
C GLY A 199 -7.70 17.65 -22.19
N ALA A 200 -6.40 17.95 -22.24
CA ALA A 200 -5.38 16.91 -22.29
C ALA A 200 -5.26 16.11 -20.98
N SER A 201 -4.90 14.83 -21.07
CA SER A 201 -4.75 13.93 -19.92
C SER A 201 -3.49 14.26 -19.11
N HIS A 202 -2.41 14.63 -19.78
CA HIS A 202 -1.23 15.31 -19.26
C HIS A 202 -0.33 15.70 -20.45
N THR A 203 0.83 16.25 -20.16
CA THR A 203 1.74 16.80 -21.17
C THR A 203 2.49 15.78 -22.04
N PRO A 204 2.96 14.62 -21.52
CA PRO A 204 3.57 13.59 -22.39
C PRO A 204 2.60 12.95 -23.39
N ASP A 205 1.32 12.81 -23.04
CA ASP A 205 0.29 12.24 -23.92
C ASP A 205 -0.12 13.26 -24.99
N MET A 206 0.44 13.11 -26.19
CA MET A 206 0.08 13.93 -27.34
C MET A 206 -1.16 13.35 -28.00
N GLY A 207 -2.15 14.20 -28.30
CA GLY A 207 -3.25 13.88 -29.19
C GLY A 207 -2.97 14.38 -30.60
N VAL A 208 -3.25 13.55 -31.60
CA VAL A 208 -3.23 13.84 -33.03
C VAL A 208 -4.64 13.65 -33.57
N ALA A 209 -5.22 14.67 -34.21
CA ALA A 209 -6.56 14.61 -34.78
C ALA A 209 -6.57 15.06 -36.24
N LEU A 210 -7.37 14.37 -37.05
CA LEU A 210 -7.57 14.65 -38.47
C LEU A 210 -9.09 14.81 -38.73
N PRO A 211 -9.56 16.00 -39.15
CA PRO A 211 -10.97 16.24 -39.48
C PRO A 211 -11.38 15.51 -40.76
N VAL A 212 -12.51 14.81 -40.71
CA VAL A 212 -13.05 13.99 -41.80
C VAL A 212 -14.17 14.75 -42.49
N PHE A 213 -13.91 15.22 -43.71
CA PHE A 213 -14.89 15.94 -44.52
C PHE A 213 -15.55 15.04 -45.58
N HIS A 214 -16.88 15.00 -45.62
CA HIS A 214 -17.65 14.33 -46.67
C HIS A 214 -18.48 15.34 -47.46
N ARG A 215 -18.24 15.46 -48.77
CA ARG A 215 -18.84 16.52 -49.63
C ARG A 215 -18.63 17.95 -49.04
N GLY A 216 -17.55 18.04 -48.25
CA GLY A 216 -17.14 19.06 -47.29
C GLY A 216 -18.16 19.73 -46.41
N GLU A 217 -19.04 18.89 -45.90
CA GLU A 217 -19.48 19.00 -44.52
C GLU A 217 -18.50 18.21 -43.64
N LEU A 218 -18.31 18.67 -42.40
CA LEU A 218 -17.50 17.96 -41.41
C LEU A 218 -18.35 16.79 -40.89
N LEU A 219 -17.89 15.57 -41.15
CA LEU A 219 -18.51 14.36 -40.67
C LEU A 219 -18.09 14.07 -39.22
N GLY A 220 -16.83 14.33 -38.90
CA GLY A 220 -16.24 14.03 -37.61
C GLY A 220 -14.72 14.07 -37.63
N PHE A 221 -14.07 13.31 -36.75
CA PHE A 221 -12.61 13.22 -36.65
C PHE A 221 -12.14 11.77 -36.58
N ALA A 222 -10.96 11.50 -37.12
CA ALA A 222 -10.14 10.36 -36.72
C ALA A 222 -9.05 10.90 -35.80
N ALA A 223 -8.91 10.33 -34.61
CA ALA A 223 -7.92 10.79 -33.64
C ALA A 223 -7.16 9.64 -33.00
N ALA A 224 -5.94 9.94 -32.58
CA ALA A 224 -5.08 9.04 -31.83
C ALA A 224 -4.38 9.83 -30.73
N THR A 225 -4.06 9.18 -29.62
CA THR A 225 -3.17 9.71 -28.59
C THR A 225 -2.18 8.63 -28.17
N ALA A 226 -0.99 9.05 -27.77
CA ALA A 226 0.05 8.16 -27.30
C ALA A 226 1.03 8.92 -26.41
N HIS A 227 1.70 8.17 -25.54
CA HIS A 227 2.71 8.72 -24.65
C HIS A 227 4.03 8.96 -25.40
N LEU A 228 4.42 10.21 -25.57
CA LEU A 228 5.75 10.53 -26.10
C LEU A 228 6.80 10.40 -25.00
N ILE A 229 7.92 9.75 -25.30
CA ILE A 229 8.95 9.40 -24.30
C ILE A 229 9.68 10.62 -23.71
N ASP A 230 9.68 11.75 -24.41
CA ASP A 230 10.21 13.03 -23.94
C ASP A 230 9.44 14.18 -24.57
N VAL A 231 9.11 15.20 -23.78
CA VAL A 231 8.47 16.44 -24.25
C VAL A 231 9.29 17.69 -23.91
N GLY A 232 10.57 17.52 -23.54
CA GLY A 232 11.43 18.62 -23.13
C GLY A 232 11.20 19.12 -21.70
N ALA A 233 10.64 18.30 -20.81
CA ALA A 233 10.45 18.62 -19.39
C ALA A 233 11.78 18.91 -18.67
N ALA A 234 11.74 19.42 -17.43
CA ALA A 234 12.95 19.78 -16.67
C ALA A 234 14.00 18.66 -16.57
N THR A 235 13.58 17.40 -16.44
CA THR A 235 14.47 16.22 -16.48
C THR A 235 13.99 15.20 -17.53
N PRO A 236 14.88 14.34 -18.08
CA PRO A 236 14.47 13.31 -19.03
C PRO A 236 13.54 12.27 -18.39
N GLY A 237 12.51 11.83 -19.12
CA GLY A 237 11.56 10.81 -18.67
C GLY A 237 10.50 11.36 -17.70
N VAL A 238 10.22 10.63 -16.63
CA VAL A 238 9.14 10.97 -15.69
C VAL A 238 9.57 12.09 -14.75
N ASN A 239 8.62 12.99 -14.44
CA ASN A 239 8.86 14.16 -13.61
C ASN A 239 7.73 14.33 -12.58
N VAL A 240 8.07 14.50 -11.31
CA VAL A 240 7.10 14.79 -10.23
C VAL A 240 7.38 16.16 -9.63
N ASP A 241 8.64 16.45 -9.30
CA ASP A 241 9.04 17.70 -8.66
C ASP A 241 9.22 18.85 -9.67
N LEU A 242 8.11 19.29 -10.28
CA LEU A 242 8.08 20.44 -11.20
C LEU A 242 7.30 21.60 -10.62
N LEU A 243 7.82 22.82 -10.78
CA LEU A 243 7.24 24.03 -10.19
C LEU A 243 5.84 24.38 -10.75
N ASP A 244 5.70 24.32 -12.07
CA ASP A 244 4.50 24.76 -12.79
C ASP A 244 4.40 24.06 -14.15
N VAL A 245 3.27 24.26 -14.84
CA VAL A 245 2.98 23.62 -16.14
C VAL A 245 4.02 23.94 -17.22
N TYR A 246 4.78 25.03 -17.08
CA TYR A 246 5.83 25.38 -18.05
C TYR A 246 7.10 24.54 -17.86
N ALA A 247 7.35 24.05 -16.64
CA ALA A 247 8.43 23.12 -16.35
C ALA A 247 8.16 21.69 -16.86
N GLU A 248 6.94 21.40 -17.32
CA GLU A 248 6.56 20.11 -17.91
C GLU A 248 7.06 19.90 -19.34
N GLY A 249 7.64 20.93 -19.95
CA GLY A 249 8.12 20.89 -21.32
C GLY A 249 7.16 21.55 -22.30
N THR A 250 7.11 21.02 -23.52
CA THR A 250 6.47 21.69 -24.65
C THR A 250 4.95 21.51 -24.61
N LEU A 251 4.23 22.64 -24.53
CA LEU A 251 2.77 22.69 -24.57
C LEU A 251 2.28 22.97 -25.99
N PHE A 252 1.72 21.95 -26.64
CA PHE A 252 0.98 22.04 -27.89
C PHE A 252 -0.48 22.38 -27.62
N ASN A 253 -0.86 23.60 -28.00
CA ASN A 253 -2.20 24.12 -27.81
C ASN A 253 -2.94 24.23 -29.15
N ALA A 254 -3.35 23.08 -29.69
CA ALA A 254 -4.06 22.98 -30.97
C ALA A 254 -3.26 23.46 -32.19
N ILE A 255 -2.05 22.92 -32.35
CA ILE A 255 -1.13 23.33 -33.43
C ILE A 255 -1.37 22.48 -34.68
N LYS A 256 -1.40 23.12 -35.86
CA LYS A 256 -1.52 22.41 -37.14
C LYS A 256 -0.15 21.96 -37.63
N LEU A 257 0.09 20.66 -37.54
CA LEU A 257 1.28 20.00 -38.04
C LEU A 257 1.24 19.83 -39.56
N TYR A 258 0.02 19.64 -40.09
CA TYR A 258 -0.31 19.84 -41.49
C TYR A 258 -1.44 20.85 -41.58
N GLU A 259 -1.34 21.77 -42.53
CA GLU A 259 -2.39 22.73 -42.85
C GLU A 259 -2.83 22.52 -44.29
N ARG A 260 -4.10 22.13 -44.48
CA ARG A 260 -4.71 21.84 -45.79
C ARG A 260 -3.85 20.89 -46.63
N GLY A 261 -3.33 19.84 -46.00
CA GLY A 261 -2.50 18.81 -46.63
C GLY A 261 -1.01 19.17 -46.78
N ARG A 262 -0.59 20.38 -46.44
CA ARG A 262 0.81 20.81 -46.50
C ARG A 262 1.50 20.67 -45.14
N ARG A 263 2.65 20.00 -45.10
CA ARG A 263 3.47 19.84 -43.88
C ARG A 263 3.99 21.20 -43.42
N ASN A 264 3.85 21.49 -42.11
CA ASN A 264 4.40 22.70 -41.51
C ASN A 264 5.84 22.44 -41.03
N GLU A 265 6.82 22.67 -41.90
CA GLU A 265 8.24 22.39 -41.61
C GLU A 265 8.80 23.17 -40.42
N GLU A 266 8.26 24.36 -40.14
CA GLU A 266 8.69 25.16 -38.98
C GLU A 266 8.28 24.48 -37.67
N VAL A 267 7.05 23.98 -37.60
CA VAL A 267 6.54 23.27 -36.42
C VAL A 267 7.28 21.95 -36.22
N TRP A 268 7.59 21.23 -37.30
CA TRP A 268 8.39 20.00 -37.22
C TRP A 268 9.81 20.25 -36.70
N ARG A 269 10.47 21.33 -37.14
CA ARG A 269 11.78 21.70 -36.60
C ARG A 269 11.70 22.09 -35.12
N LEU A 270 10.71 22.90 -34.74
CA LEU A 270 10.49 23.26 -33.35
C LEU A 270 10.27 22.02 -32.46
N LEU A 271 9.46 21.06 -32.92
CA LEU A 271 9.23 19.80 -32.22
C LEU A 271 10.53 19.04 -31.95
N GLN A 272 11.38 18.89 -32.98
CA GLN A 272 12.64 18.16 -32.88
C GLN A 272 13.66 18.88 -32.00
N ASP A 273 13.76 20.20 -32.10
CA ASP A 273 14.73 21.00 -31.33
C ASP A 273 14.33 21.17 -29.85
N SER A 274 13.09 20.82 -29.47
CA SER A 274 12.57 21.01 -28.11
C SER A 274 12.63 19.73 -27.25
N VAL A 275 13.13 18.62 -27.78
CA VAL A 275 13.14 17.31 -27.09
C VAL A 275 14.51 16.65 -27.11
N ARG A 276 14.69 15.67 -26.23
CA ARG A 276 15.95 14.93 -26.07
C ARG A 276 16.08 13.71 -27.00
N THR A 277 14.95 13.23 -27.53
CA THR A 277 14.82 12.04 -28.36
C THR A 277 14.14 12.37 -29.71
N PRO A 278 14.69 13.30 -30.51
CA PRO A 278 14.02 13.85 -31.69
C PRO A 278 13.67 12.79 -32.75
N GLU A 279 14.55 11.81 -32.96
CA GLU A 279 14.35 10.74 -33.94
C GLU A 279 13.17 9.83 -33.57
N PHE A 280 13.11 9.41 -32.30
CA PHE A 280 12.04 8.57 -31.76
C PHE A 280 10.71 9.31 -31.79
N ASN A 281 10.68 10.55 -31.27
CA ASN A 281 9.47 11.36 -31.27
C ASN A 281 8.94 11.62 -32.68
N ALA A 282 9.82 11.93 -33.64
CA ALA A 282 9.41 12.16 -35.01
C ALA A 282 8.81 10.89 -35.64
N ALA A 283 9.42 9.73 -35.41
CA ALA A 283 8.90 8.45 -35.90
C ALA A 283 7.53 8.10 -35.28
N ASP A 284 7.39 8.30 -33.96
CA ASP A 284 6.14 8.05 -33.25
C ASP A 284 5.01 8.98 -33.70
N ILE A 285 5.30 10.28 -33.89
CA ILE A 285 4.32 11.24 -34.41
C ILE A 285 3.90 10.85 -35.84
N GLU A 286 4.83 10.43 -36.71
CA GLU A 286 4.48 9.94 -38.06
C GLU A 286 3.61 8.66 -38.00
N ALA A 287 3.87 7.76 -37.04
CA ALA A 287 3.02 6.59 -36.81
C ALA A 287 1.59 6.98 -36.40
N MET A 288 1.44 7.96 -35.51
CA MET A 288 0.14 8.51 -35.12
C MET A 288 -0.59 9.14 -36.32
N ILE A 289 0.13 9.88 -37.17
CA ILE A 289 -0.42 10.46 -38.40
C ILE A 289 -0.89 9.37 -39.36
N ALA A 290 -0.13 8.29 -39.51
CA ALA A 290 -0.50 7.15 -40.35
C ALA A 290 -1.80 6.49 -39.84
N ALA A 291 -1.92 6.29 -38.52
CA ALA A 291 -3.12 5.74 -37.89
C ALA A 291 -4.37 6.60 -38.17
N VAL A 292 -4.32 7.92 -37.91
CA VAL A 292 -5.48 8.80 -38.15
C VAL A 292 -5.84 8.95 -39.63
N ARG A 293 -4.85 8.87 -40.54
CA ARG A 293 -5.09 8.84 -41.99
C ARG A 293 -5.84 7.59 -42.41
N LEU A 294 -5.47 6.43 -41.87
CA LEU A 294 -6.20 5.18 -42.10
C LEU A 294 -7.64 5.28 -41.59
N GLY A 295 -7.82 5.79 -40.36
CA GLY A 295 -9.15 6.04 -39.78
C GLY A 295 -10.03 6.91 -40.68
N ARG A 296 -9.50 8.02 -41.17
CA ARG A 296 -10.18 8.92 -42.13
C ARG A 296 -10.57 8.17 -43.42
N GLU A 297 -9.65 7.41 -44.02
CA GLU A 297 -9.91 6.66 -45.25
C GLU A 297 -11.04 5.66 -45.06
N ARG A 298 -10.97 4.87 -43.99
CA ARG A 298 -11.99 3.85 -43.67
C ARG A 298 -13.34 4.47 -43.35
N PHE A 299 -13.37 5.57 -42.60
CA PHE A 299 -14.61 6.25 -42.26
C PHE A 299 -15.29 6.81 -43.52
N LEU A 300 -14.53 7.42 -44.43
CA LEU A 300 -15.04 7.90 -45.72
C LEU A 300 -15.49 6.75 -46.62
N ALA A 301 -14.80 5.61 -46.63
CA ALA A 301 -15.21 4.42 -47.38
C ALA A 301 -16.55 3.88 -46.87
N LEU A 302 -16.75 3.86 -45.55
CA LEU A 302 -17.99 3.43 -44.91
C LEU A 302 -19.15 4.37 -45.27
N ALA A 303 -18.94 5.69 -45.14
CA ALA A 303 -19.90 6.72 -45.56
C ALA A 303 -20.20 6.66 -47.06
N GLY A 304 -19.22 6.36 -47.91
CA GLY A 304 -19.40 6.16 -49.34
C GLY A 304 -20.25 4.93 -49.69
N LYS A 305 -20.12 3.85 -48.91
CA LYS A 305 -20.84 2.59 -49.12
C LYS A 305 -22.29 2.61 -48.64
N TYR A 306 -22.54 3.15 -47.44
CA TYR A 306 -23.86 3.10 -46.79
C TYR A 306 -24.59 4.45 -46.75
N GLY A 307 -23.92 5.53 -47.15
CA GLY A 307 -24.41 6.91 -47.03
C GLY A 307 -24.03 7.53 -45.68
N ALA A 308 -23.58 8.79 -45.71
CA ALA A 308 -23.15 9.51 -44.50
C ALA A 308 -24.26 9.63 -43.45
N GLU A 309 -25.50 9.92 -43.88
CA GLU A 309 -26.67 10.02 -42.99
C GLU A 309 -26.92 8.69 -42.24
N THR A 310 -26.90 7.56 -42.96
CA THR A 310 -27.09 6.22 -42.36
C THR A 310 -25.99 5.89 -41.37
N VAL A 311 -24.73 6.18 -41.72
CA VAL A 311 -23.57 5.90 -40.87
C VAL A 311 -23.62 6.72 -39.59
N MET A 312 -23.93 8.02 -39.68
CA MET A 312 -24.04 8.89 -38.49
C MET A 312 -25.27 8.57 -37.65
N ALA A 313 -26.43 8.29 -38.27
CA ALA A 313 -27.60 7.81 -37.53
C ALA A 313 -27.27 6.51 -36.77
N THR A 314 -26.52 5.61 -37.40
CA THR A 314 -26.06 4.38 -36.75
C THR A 314 -25.13 4.68 -35.57
N ALA A 315 -24.19 5.60 -35.70
CA ALA A 315 -23.32 6.03 -34.60
C ALA A 315 -24.13 6.54 -33.38
N TYR A 316 -25.17 7.34 -33.60
CA TYR A 316 -26.02 7.84 -32.51
C TYR A 316 -26.86 6.75 -31.86
N HIS A 317 -27.49 5.86 -32.65
CA HIS A 317 -28.20 4.70 -32.10
C HIS A 317 -27.26 3.75 -31.34
N TRP A 318 -25.99 3.66 -31.76
CA TRP A 318 -24.93 2.89 -31.11
C TRP A 318 -24.57 3.48 -29.73
N MET A 319 -24.43 4.81 -29.64
CA MET A 319 -24.24 5.51 -28.37
C MET A 319 -25.45 5.37 -27.45
N ASP A 320 -26.67 5.52 -27.97
CA ASP A 320 -27.88 5.40 -27.16
C ASP A 320 -28.08 3.96 -26.64
N TYR A 321 -27.65 2.95 -27.41
CA TYR A 321 -27.64 1.57 -26.94
C TYR A 321 -26.71 1.41 -25.74
N SER A 322 -25.47 1.90 -25.85
CA SER A 322 -24.51 1.92 -24.76
C SER A 322 -25.06 2.60 -23.50
N GLU A 323 -25.60 3.81 -23.64
CA GLU A 323 -26.17 4.56 -22.52
C GLU A 323 -27.29 3.77 -21.80
N ARG A 324 -28.24 3.21 -22.56
CA ARG A 324 -29.34 2.43 -21.98
C ARG A 324 -28.85 1.22 -21.19
N ARG A 325 -27.79 0.55 -21.66
CA ARG A 325 -27.20 -0.60 -20.97
C ARG A 325 -26.56 -0.21 -19.65
N LEU A 326 -25.77 0.86 -19.63
CA LEU A 326 -25.12 1.33 -18.40
C LEU A 326 -26.14 1.81 -17.38
N ARG A 327 -27.13 2.61 -17.81
CA ARG A 327 -28.22 3.08 -16.94
C ARG A 327 -29.01 1.93 -16.29
N ALA A 328 -29.28 0.87 -17.05
CA ALA A 328 -30.01 -0.30 -16.54
C ALA A 328 -29.24 -1.07 -15.44
N GLU A 329 -27.90 -1.08 -15.49
CA GLU A 329 -27.10 -1.66 -14.40
C GLU A 329 -26.97 -0.72 -13.20
N ILE A 330 -26.85 0.60 -13.43
CA ILE A 330 -26.83 1.60 -12.35
C ILE A 330 -28.12 1.54 -11.53
N GLU A 331 -29.29 1.40 -12.16
CA GLU A 331 -30.60 1.29 -11.48
C GLU A 331 -30.69 0.11 -10.49
N LYS A 332 -29.80 -0.88 -10.59
CA LYS A 332 -29.76 -2.02 -9.65
C LYS A 332 -29.01 -1.68 -8.37
N VAL A 333 -28.16 -0.66 -8.38
CA VAL A 333 -27.45 -0.18 -7.20
C VAL A 333 -28.42 0.63 -6.36
N PRO A 334 -28.54 0.36 -5.04
CA PRO A 334 -29.44 1.13 -4.19
C PRO A 334 -29.10 2.63 -4.21
N ASP A 335 -30.12 3.48 -4.30
CA ASP A 335 -29.96 4.93 -4.14
C ASP A 335 -29.32 5.25 -2.78
N GLY A 336 -28.28 6.08 -2.79
CA GLY A 336 -27.55 6.42 -1.57
C GLY A 336 -26.30 7.27 -1.81
N ASP A 337 -25.68 7.66 -0.71
CA ASP A 337 -24.39 8.34 -0.69
C ASP A 337 -23.39 7.41 0.01
N TYR A 338 -22.38 6.99 -0.72
CA TYR A 338 -21.40 6.00 -0.28
C TYR A 338 -20.02 6.65 -0.17
N TYR A 339 -19.40 6.58 1.00
CA TYR A 339 -18.17 7.30 1.30
C TYR A 339 -16.98 6.36 1.51
N ALA A 340 -15.84 6.74 0.95
CA ALA A 340 -14.54 6.15 1.25
C ALA A 340 -13.43 7.21 1.20
N GLU A 341 -12.34 6.93 1.91
CA GLU A 341 -11.13 7.76 1.88
C GLU A 341 -9.87 6.90 1.92
N SER A 342 -8.77 7.47 1.44
CA SER A 342 -7.43 6.90 1.46
C SER A 342 -6.37 8.01 1.30
N TRP A 343 -5.08 7.69 1.43
CA TRP A 343 -3.99 8.67 1.43
C TRP A 343 -2.89 8.32 0.43
N LEU A 344 -2.55 9.27 -0.42
CA LEU A 344 -1.34 9.24 -1.24
C LEU A 344 -0.13 9.56 -0.36
N ASP A 345 1.04 9.03 -0.70
CA ASP A 345 2.21 9.11 0.17
C ASP A 345 2.66 10.57 0.43
N ASN A 346 2.77 11.38 -0.64
CA ASN A 346 3.16 12.80 -0.66
C ASN A 346 3.20 13.31 -2.13
N ASP A 347 3.64 14.56 -2.36
CA ASP A 347 3.73 15.22 -3.67
C ASP A 347 5.13 15.20 -4.32
N GLY A 348 6.10 14.45 -3.76
CA GLY A 348 7.48 14.40 -4.23
C GLY A 348 8.39 15.55 -3.78
N ARG A 349 7.89 16.49 -2.96
CA ARG A 349 8.70 17.56 -2.34
C ARG A 349 8.44 17.67 -0.84
N ASN A 350 7.18 17.54 -0.43
CA ASN A 350 6.69 17.60 0.94
C ASN A 350 6.55 16.18 1.53
N TRP A 351 7.69 15.49 1.70
CA TRP A 351 7.76 14.05 2.03
C TRP A 351 6.97 13.61 3.27
N ASP A 352 6.86 14.49 4.27
CA ASP A 352 6.17 14.20 5.54
C ASP A 352 4.66 14.49 5.50
N THR A 353 4.10 14.86 4.35
CA THR A 353 2.69 15.27 4.21
C THR A 353 1.93 14.35 3.25
N PRO A 354 1.23 13.32 3.78
CA PRO A 354 0.31 12.52 2.99
C PRO A 354 -0.85 13.34 2.44
N LEU A 355 -1.30 13.03 1.22
CA LEU A 355 -2.37 13.76 0.54
C LEU A 355 -3.66 12.93 0.57
N LYS A 356 -4.71 13.50 1.16
CA LYS A 356 -6.00 12.82 1.30
C LYS A 356 -6.74 12.74 -0.04
N VAL A 357 -7.30 11.56 -0.32
CA VAL A 357 -8.29 11.32 -1.38
C VAL A 357 -9.60 10.94 -0.70
N ALA A 358 -10.62 11.78 -0.85
CA ALA A 358 -11.95 11.56 -0.28
C ALA A 358 -12.95 11.41 -1.43
N VAL A 359 -13.73 10.34 -1.42
CA VAL A 359 -14.69 10.02 -2.48
C VAL A 359 -16.06 9.78 -1.87
N THR A 360 -17.07 10.48 -2.41
CA THR A 360 -18.49 10.17 -2.18
C THR A 360 -19.13 9.77 -3.51
N VAL A 361 -19.60 8.54 -3.62
CA VAL A 361 -20.38 8.04 -4.77
C VAL A 361 -21.86 8.25 -4.45
N ARG A 362 -22.53 9.11 -5.22
CA ARG A 362 -23.96 9.38 -5.09
C ARG A 362 -24.72 8.70 -6.21
N VAL A 363 -25.59 7.76 -5.87
CA VAL A 363 -26.45 7.04 -6.83
C VAL A 363 -27.88 7.56 -6.70
N ARG A 364 -28.49 7.96 -7.81
CA ARG A 364 -29.89 8.43 -7.90
C ARG A 364 -30.55 7.88 -9.16
N GLY A 365 -31.42 6.88 -9.00
CA GLY A 365 -32.05 6.19 -10.11
C GLY A 365 -31.01 5.59 -11.06
N SER A 366 -30.88 6.16 -12.25
CA SER A 366 -29.92 5.71 -13.28
C SER A 366 -28.68 6.60 -13.44
N GLU A 367 -28.42 7.48 -12.47
CA GLU A 367 -27.32 8.45 -12.51
C GLU A 367 -26.35 8.27 -11.33
N VAL A 368 -25.06 8.48 -11.62
CA VAL A 368 -23.98 8.45 -10.63
C VAL A 368 -23.19 9.76 -10.65
N VAL A 369 -22.98 10.32 -9.46
CA VAL A 369 -22.07 11.46 -9.24
C VAL A 369 -20.93 11.03 -8.32
N ILE A 370 -19.69 11.15 -8.78
CA ILE A 370 -18.49 10.94 -7.96
C ILE A 370 -18.01 12.31 -7.47
N ASP A 371 -18.16 12.58 -6.18
CA ASP A 371 -17.80 13.85 -5.53
C ASP A 371 -16.51 13.70 -4.73
N LEU A 372 -15.53 14.55 -5.04
CA LEU A 372 -14.21 14.59 -4.41
C LEU A 372 -14.04 15.71 -3.37
N ALA A 373 -15.13 16.35 -2.94
CA ALA A 373 -15.09 17.31 -1.86
C ALA A 373 -14.45 16.70 -0.59
N GLY A 374 -13.47 17.42 -0.02
CA GLY A 374 -12.68 16.96 1.13
C GLY A 374 -11.39 16.21 0.77
N SER A 375 -11.08 16.06 -0.51
CA SER A 375 -9.74 15.70 -0.98
C SER A 375 -8.75 16.85 -0.78
N ALA A 376 -7.45 16.56 -0.89
CA ALA A 376 -6.38 17.53 -0.72
C ALA A 376 -6.49 18.74 -1.66
N ASP A 377 -6.02 19.89 -1.18
CA ASP A 377 -5.79 21.08 -1.99
C ASP A 377 -4.74 20.79 -3.09
N GLU A 378 -4.71 21.63 -4.12
CA GLU A 378 -3.65 21.59 -5.14
C GLU A 378 -2.25 21.73 -4.51
N VAL A 379 -1.26 21.12 -5.15
CA VAL A 379 0.14 21.09 -4.68
C VAL A 379 1.08 21.88 -5.59
N ASP A 380 2.23 22.28 -5.06
CA ASP A 380 3.27 23.07 -5.76
C ASP A 380 4.19 22.22 -6.67
N THR A 381 3.82 20.95 -6.91
CA THR A 381 4.54 20.00 -7.76
C THR A 381 3.69 19.57 -8.96
N ALA A 382 4.19 18.65 -9.80
CA ALA A 382 3.43 18.08 -10.91
C ALA A 382 2.40 17.04 -10.51
N TYR A 383 2.21 16.84 -9.21
CA TYR A 383 1.35 15.82 -8.63
C TYR A 383 -0.12 16.27 -8.54
N ASN A 384 -0.58 17.11 -9.47
CA ASN A 384 -1.99 17.47 -9.64
C ASN A 384 -2.60 16.72 -10.85
N VAL A 385 -3.93 16.73 -10.94
CA VAL A 385 -4.67 15.96 -11.95
C VAL A 385 -5.49 16.90 -12.84
N PRO A 386 -5.39 16.78 -14.18
CA PRO A 386 -6.28 17.49 -15.10
C PRO A 386 -7.74 17.03 -14.92
N PHE A 387 -8.65 17.98 -14.75
CA PHE A 387 -10.05 17.66 -14.45
C PHE A 387 -10.74 16.90 -15.59
N GLU A 388 -10.74 17.46 -16.81
CA GLU A 388 -11.45 16.87 -17.95
C GLU A 388 -10.71 15.68 -18.54
N GLY A 389 -9.42 15.83 -18.84
CA GLY A 389 -8.62 14.80 -19.50
C GLY A 389 -8.21 13.62 -18.62
N SER A 390 -8.43 13.65 -17.30
CA SER A 390 -8.03 12.56 -16.41
C SER A 390 -9.03 12.23 -15.33
N LEU A 391 -9.47 13.21 -14.52
CA LEU A 391 -10.39 12.90 -13.43
C LEU A 391 -11.71 12.33 -13.94
N GLN A 392 -12.34 13.02 -14.89
CA GLN A 392 -13.62 12.57 -15.46
C GLN A 392 -13.48 11.18 -16.08
N VAL A 393 -12.37 10.93 -16.78
CA VAL A 393 -12.06 9.63 -17.39
C VAL A 393 -11.95 8.52 -16.34
N GLY A 394 -11.22 8.75 -15.25
CA GLY A 394 -11.09 7.78 -14.16
C GLY A 394 -12.41 7.49 -13.44
N CYS A 395 -13.22 8.52 -13.22
CA CYS A 395 -14.56 8.38 -12.62
C CYS A 395 -15.51 7.57 -13.52
N PHE A 396 -15.49 7.89 -14.81
CA PHE A 396 -16.24 7.16 -15.82
C PHE A 396 -15.85 5.67 -15.87
N TYR A 397 -14.54 5.41 -15.97
CA TYR A 397 -13.99 4.05 -16.00
C TYR A 397 -14.40 3.23 -14.76
N ALA A 398 -14.35 3.83 -13.56
CA ALA A 398 -14.70 3.14 -12.32
C ALA A 398 -16.14 2.59 -12.36
N ILE A 399 -17.10 3.40 -12.81
CA ILE A 399 -18.49 2.98 -12.89
C ILE A 399 -18.70 1.99 -14.03
N ARG A 400 -18.11 2.25 -15.20
CA ARG A 400 -18.23 1.35 -16.35
C ARG A 400 -17.74 -0.05 -16.00
N THR A 401 -16.54 -0.18 -15.42
CA THR A 401 -15.95 -1.48 -15.12
C THR A 401 -16.71 -2.27 -14.05
N LEU A 402 -17.25 -1.60 -13.04
CA LEU A 402 -18.09 -2.26 -12.02
C LEU A 402 -19.46 -2.69 -12.56
N MET A 403 -20.03 -1.90 -13.47
CA MET A 403 -21.39 -2.14 -13.96
C MET A 403 -21.44 -3.06 -15.17
N LEU A 404 -20.45 -2.95 -16.08
CA LEU A 404 -20.43 -3.57 -17.40
C LEU A 404 -19.11 -4.33 -17.65
N ASP A 405 -18.82 -5.31 -16.80
CA ASP A 405 -17.71 -6.24 -17.05
C ASP A 405 -18.03 -7.07 -18.31
N ASP A 406 -17.19 -6.94 -19.34
CA ASP A 406 -17.36 -7.62 -20.62
C ASP A 406 -17.19 -9.15 -20.48
N ALA A 407 -16.43 -9.61 -19.49
CA ALA A 407 -16.28 -11.04 -19.22
C ALA A 407 -17.53 -11.66 -18.57
N GLU A 408 -18.40 -10.85 -17.97
CA GLU A 408 -19.66 -11.30 -17.35
C GLU A 408 -20.90 -10.93 -18.18
N SER A 409 -20.74 -10.09 -19.21
CA SER A 409 -21.83 -9.64 -20.07
C SER A 409 -22.03 -10.59 -21.26
N GLU A 410 -23.23 -11.17 -21.39
CA GLU A 410 -23.56 -12.02 -22.56
C GLU A 410 -23.69 -11.22 -23.87
N GLU A 411 -24.01 -9.93 -23.76
CA GLU A 411 -24.23 -9.04 -24.88
C GLU A 411 -23.03 -8.11 -25.07
N PHE A 412 -22.55 -7.99 -26.31
CA PHE A 412 -21.52 -7.02 -26.64
C PHE A 412 -22.01 -5.58 -26.42
N ILE A 413 -21.25 -4.82 -25.63
CA ILE A 413 -21.55 -3.40 -25.36
C ILE A 413 -20.43 -2.54 -25.95
N PRO A 414 -20.76 -1.67 -26.92
CA PRO A 414 -19.75 -0.82 -27.53
C PRO A 414 -19.27 0.27 -26.59
N GLN A 415 -17.98 0.55 -26.69
CA GLN A 415 -17.32 1.61 -25.95
C GLN A 415 -17.38 2.90 -26.79
N ASN A 416 -18.08 3.90 -26.28
CA ASN A 416 -18.39 5.15 -26.97
C ASN A 416 -18.94 6.20 -25.98
N ASP A 417 -19.25 7.39 -26.49
CA ASP A 417 -19.73 8.54 -25.73
C ASP A 417 -21.01 8.28 -24.90
N GLY A 418 -21.84 7.30 -25.30
CA GLY A 418 -23.04 6.91 -24.55
C GLY A 418 -22.73 6.44 -23.13
N MET A 419 -21.54 5.90 -22.92
CA MET A 419 -21.06 5.43 -21.62
C MET A 419 -20.76 6.59 -20.64
N PHE A 420 -20.46 7.79 -21.14
CA PHE A 420 -20.14 8.96 -20.30
C PHE A 420 -21.40 9.66 -19.76
N ARG A 421 -22.53 9.57 -20.47
CA ARG A 421 -23.75 10.34 -20.17
C ARG A 421 -24.37 10.13 -18.77
N PRO A 422 -24.38 8.92 -18.16
CA PRO A 422 -24.98 8.72 -16.84
C PRO A 422 -24.01 8.94 -15.67
N VAL A 423 -22.73 9.27 -15.92
CA VAL A 423 -21.70 9.42 -14.90
C VAL A 423 -21.13 10.83 -14.91
N SER A 424 -21.04 11.46 -13.74
CA SER A 424 -20.42 12.78 -13.60
C SER A 424 -19.42 12.81 -12.44
N ALA A 425 -18.42 13.68 -12.56
CA ALA A 425 -17.41 13.90 -11.53
C ALA A 425 -17.46 15.36 -11.04
N VAL A 426 -17.28 15.55 -9.74
CA VAL A 426 -17.22 16.87 -9.10
C VAL A 426 -15.96 16.96 -8.25
N ALA A 427 -15.16 18.00 -8.48
CA ALA A 427 -14.00 18.33 -7.65
C ALA A 427 -13.93 19.84 -7.43
N PRO A 428 -13.74 20.32 -6.19
CA PRO A 428 -13.61 21.75 -5.90
C PRO A 428 -12.46 22.38 -6.69
N LYS A 429 -12.67 23.58 -7.26
CA LYS A 429 -11.60 24.33 -7.93
C LYS A 429 -10.52 24.70 -6.91
N GLY A 430 -9.26 24.43 -7.24
CA GLY A 430 -8.12 24.57 -6.33
C GLY A 430 -7.81 23.33 -5.49
N SER A 431 -8.50 22.20 -5.74
CA SER A 431 -8.10 20.89 -5.22
C SER A 431 -7.08 20.23 -6.14
N ILE A 432 -6.41 19.19 -5.64
CA ILE A 432 -5.47 18.35 -6.42
C ILE A 432 -6.11 17.74 -7.68
N PHE A 433 -7.43 17.60 -7.70
CA PHE A 433 -8.20 17.03 -8.81
C PHE A 433 -8.84 18.06 -9.75
N ASN A 434 -8.73 19.35 -9.42
CA ASN A 434 -9.16 20.45 -10.27
C ASN A 434 -8.29 21.69 -9.97
N PRO A 435 -7.00 21.64 -10.32
CA PRO A 435 -6.03 22.65 -9.92
C PRO A 435 -6.25 23.96 -10.68
N ASN A 436 -5.75 25.05 -10.12
CA ASN A 436 -5.68 26.35 -10.79
C ASN A 436 -4.48 26.41 -11.73
N PHE A 437 -4.67 27.06 -12.88
CA PHE A 437 -3.53 27.42 -13.71
C PHE A 437 -2.60 28.38 -12.92
N PRO A 438 -1.27 28.19 -12.90
CA PRO A 438 -0.46 27.34 -13.77
C PRO A 438 0.12 26.06 -13.10
N ARG A 439 -0.59 25.39 -12.17
CA ARG A 439 -0.05 24.17 -11.53
C ARG A 439 0.34 23.09 -12.54
N ALA A 440 1.43 22.40 -12.27
CA ALA A 440 1.84 21.23 -13.02
C ALA A 440 0.91 20.04 -12.73
N CYS A 441 0.60 19.25 -13.76
CA CYS A 441 -0.31 18.10 -13.79
C CYS A 441 0.28 16.83 -14.46
N THR A 442 1.59 16.77 -14.73
CA THR A 442 2.19 15.66 -15.48
C THR A 442 2.09 14.29 -14.77
N SER A 443 2.16 14.26 -13.43
CA SER A 443 2.20 13.03 -12.63
C SER A 443 0.86 12.79 -11.95
N ARG A 444 -0.08 12.20 -12.68
CA ARG A 444 -1.51 12.12 -12.29
C ARG A 444 -2.08 10.72 -12.03
N MET A 445 -1.37 9.65 -12.41
CA MET A 445 -1.97 8.31 -12.40
C MET A 445 -2.26 7.76 -11.02
N ALA A 446 -1.34 7.88 -10.06
CA ALA A 446 -1.55 7.33 -8.72
C ALA A 446 -2.80 7.91 -8.02
N GLN A 447 -3.05 9.20 -8.22
CA GLN A 447 -4.22 9.91 -7.71
C GLN A 447 -5.52 9.37 -8.32
N ILE A 448 -5.53 9.17 -9.65
CA ILE A 448 -6.68 8.58 -10.36
C ILE A 448 -6.93 7.13 -9.92
N GLN A 449 -5.89 6.31 -9.85
CA GLN A 449 -6.01 4.94 -9.38
C GLN A 449 -6.56 4.89 -7.97
N ARG A 450 -6.17 5.85 -7.11
CA ARG A 450 -6.70 5.94 -5.76
C ARG A 450 -8.18 6.33 -5.70
N VAL A 451 -8.63 7.22 -6.58
CA VAL A 451 -10.06 7.55 -6.70
C VAL A 451 -10.86 6.31 -7.05
N ILE A 452 -10.39 5.51 -8.02
CA ILE A 452 -11.07 4.28 -8.45
C ILE A 452 -11.14 3.26 -7.31
N ASP A 453 -10.02 3.01 -6.60
CA ASP A 453 -9.99 2.12 -5.45
C ASP A 453 -10.95 2.57 -4.33
N CYS A 454 -11.07 3.89 -4.12
CA CYS A 454 -12.06 4.46 -3.19
C CYS A 454 -13.51 4.30 -3.69
N VAL A 455 -13.79 4.42 -4.99
CA VAL A 455 -15.12 4.13 -5.55
C VAL A 455 -15.51 2.67 -5.29
N ILE A 456 -14.60 1.74 -5.54
CA ILE A 456 -14.79 0.30 -5.27
C ILE A 456 -15.09 0.10 -3.77
N ARG A 457 -14.27 0.68 -2.88
CA ARG A 457 -14.45 0.59 -1.44
C ARG A 457 -15.76 1.21 -0.95
N ALA A 458 -16.17 2.34 -1.51
CA ALA A 458 -17.41 3.02 -1.15
C ALA A 458 -18.63 2.15 -1.50
N LEU A 459 -18.64 1.53 -2.68
CA LEU A 459 -19.75 0.70 -3.15
C LEU A 459 -19.74 -0.73 -2.60
N ALA A 460 -18.63 -1.19 -2.01
CA ALA A 460 -18.50 -2.54 -1.46
C ALA A 460 -19.66 -3.01 -0.56
N PRO A 461 -20.24 -2.18 0.35
CA PRO A 461 -21.34 -2.62 1.20
C PRO A 461 -22.65 -2.94 0.46
N VAL A 462 -22.84 -2.44 -0.77
CA VAL A 462 -24.10 -2.56 -1.51
C VAL A 462 -24.02 -3.42 -2.77
N ILE A 463 -22.82 -3.66 -3.29
CA ILE A 463 -22.55 -4.58 -4.42
C ILE A 463 -21.34 -5.49 -4.11
N PRO A 464 -21.31 -6.20 -2.96
CA PRO A 464 -20.14 -6.92 -2.48
C PRO A 464 -19.61 -7.97 -3.46
N GLU A 465 -20.46 -8.53 -4.31
CA GLU A 465 -20.13 -9.54 -5.32
C GLU A 465 -19.38 -8.99 -6.54
N ARG A 466 -19.44 -7.67 -6.79
CA ARG A 466 -18.82 -7.00 -7.96
C ARG A 466 -17.54 -6.24 -7.65
N VAL A 467 -17.12 -6.20 -6.38
CA VAL A 467 -15.95 -5.42 -5.94
C VAL A 467 -14.75 -6.31 -5.61
N SER A 468 -13.57 -5.71 -5.63
CA SER A 468 -12.36 -6.28 -5.01
C SER A 468 -12.09 -5.66 -3.63
N ALA A 469 -11.29 -6.36 -2.83
CA ALA A 469 -10.57 -5.75 -1.72
C ALA A 469 -9.53 -4.73 -2.24
N GLY A 470 -8.83 -4.05 -1.34
CA GLY A 470 -7.87 -3.00 -1.70
C GLY A 470 -6.85 -3.48 -2.73
N ASN A 471 -6.74 -2.73 -3.82
CA ASN A 471 -5.81 -3.01 -4.91
C ASN A 471 -4.49 -2.28 -4.68
N ALA A 472 -3.43 -2.63 -5.41
CA ALA A 472 -2.22 -1.81 -5.39
C ALA A 472 -2.56 -0.35 -5.74
N ALA A 473 -3.52 -0.09 -6.64
CA ALA A 473 -4.06 1.26 -6.92
C ALA A 473 -3.00 2.34 -7.11
N THR A 474 -1.94 2.00 -7.86
CA THR A 474 -0.87 2.88 -8.27
C THR A 474 -0.25 2.30 -9.53
N VAL A 475 0.15 3.16 -10.46
CA VAL A 475 1.00 2.79 -11.60
C VAL A 475 2.40 3.25 -11.25
N MET A 476 3.30 2.31 -10.93
CA MET A 476 4.69 2.68 -10.63
C MET A 476 5.45 2.85 -11.94
N THR A 477 5.77 4.10 -12.29
CA THR A 477 6.60 4.38 -13.44
C THR A 477 8.01 4.68 -13.00
N VAL A 478 8.99 4.00 -13.60
CA VAL A 478 10.42 4.32 -13.43
C VAL A 478 11.00 4.63 -14.79
N SER A 479 11.66 5.78 -14.91
CA SER A 479 12.39 6.12 -16.12
C SER A 479 13.88 6.13 -15.87
N TYR A 480 14.62 5.51 -16.78
CA TYR A 480 16.07 5.46 -16.83
C TYR A 480 16.55 6.27 -18.03
N SER A 481 17.57 7.09 -17.84
CA SER A 481 18.09 7.90 -18.94
C SER A 481 19.58 8.17 -18.80
N GLY A 482 20.19 8.58 -19.90
CA GLY A 482 21.58 9.02 -19.95
C GLY A 482 21.94 9.56 -21.31
N PHE A 483 23.17 10.03 -21.45
CA PHE A 483 23.65 10.62 -22.70
C PHE A 483 24.51 9.60 -23.46
N SER A 484 24.23 9.40 -24.74
CA SER A 484 25.07 8.60 -25.64
C SER A 484 26.07 9.49 -26.35
N GLU A 485 27.35 9.37 -26.01
CA GLU A 485 28.41 10.09 -26.73
C GLU A 485 28.51 9.64 -28.20
N GLU A 486 28.23 8.37 -28.50
CA GLU A 486 28.27 7.84 -29.87
C GLU A 486 27.17 8.46 -30.74
N ARG A 487 25.93 8.52 -30.22
CA ARG A 487 24.78 9.04 -30.96
C ARG A 487 24.59 10.55 -30.81
N GLN A 488 25.34 11.20 -29.91
CA GLN A 488 25.19 12.62 -29.55
C GLN A 488 23.75 12.99 -29.14
N GLN A 489 23.02 12.07 -28.51
CA GLN A 489 21.66 12.28 -28.02
C GLN A 489 21.42 11.52 -26.71
N TYR A 490 20.34 11.86 -26.01
CA TYR A 490 19.92 11.08 -24.85
C TYR A 490 19.30 9.77 -25.29
N TRP A 491 19.46 8.75 -24.46
CA TRP A 491 18.57 7.60 -24.44
C TRP A 491 17.65 7.74 -23.23
N VAL A 492 16.38 7.39 -23.41
CA VAL A 492 15.35 7.39 -22.37
C VAL A 492 14.62 6.06 -22.48
N CYS A 493 14.48 5.37 -21.35
CA CYS A 493 13.67 4.17 -21.20
C CYS A 493 12.65 4.45 -20.10
N VAL A 494 11.38 4.25 -20.39
CA VAL A 494 10.28 4.40 -19.42
C VAL A 494 9.68 3.02 -19.22
N GLU A 495 9.70 2.54 -17.98
CA GLU A 495 9.07 1.28 -17.60
C GLU A 495 7.82 1.56 -16.77
N ILE A 496 6.69 1.00 -17.23
CA ILE A 496 5.47 0.88 -16.45
C ILE A 496 5.56 -0.45 -15.70
N ASN A 497 5.64 -0.39 -14.38
CA ASN A 497 5.77 -1.57 -13.54
C ASN A 497 4.40 -2.04 -13.05
N GLU A 498 4.24 -3.35 -12.93
CA GLU A 498 2.97 -3.99 -12.65
C GLU A 498 2.54 -3.80 -11.19
N GLY A 499 1.23 -3.74 -10.99
CA GLY A 499 0.61 -3.78 -9.68
C GLY A 499 0.03 -5.16 -9.39
N CYS A 500 -1.09 -5.15 -8.67
CA CYS A 500 -1.92 -6.32 -8.43
C CYS A 500 -3.32 -5.87 -7.99
N TYR A 501 -4.26 -6.81 -8.01
CA TYR A 501 -5.63 -6.60 -7.52
C TYR A 501 -5.82 -7.18 -6.12
N GLY A 502 -6.79 -6.65 -5.37
CA GLY A 502 -7.28 -7.28 -4.16
C GLY A 502 -8.09 -8.54 -4.46
N GLY A 503 -8.28 -9.40 -3.46
CA GLY A 503 -9.18 -10.55 -3.53
C GLY A 503 -10.59 -10.12 -3.97
N ARG A 504 -11.26 -10.94 -4.76
CA ARG A 504 -12.62 -10.69 -5.24
C ARG A 504 -13.59 -11.65 -4.56
N ALA A 505 -14.90 -11.39 -4.65
CA ALA A 505 -15.89 -12.27 -4.05
C ALA A 505 -15.77 -13.74 -4.52
N ALA A 506 -15.52 -13.93 -5.82
CA ALA A 506 -15.48 -15.25 -6.45
C ALA A 506 -14.07 -15.79 -6.75
N LYS A 507 -13.03 -14.94 -6.78
CA LYS A 507 -11.68 -15.29 -7.27
C LYS A 507 -10.60 -14.57 -6.48
N ASP A 508 -9.39 -15.11 -6.48
CA ASP A 508 -8.22 -14.43 -5.93
C ASP A 508 -7.91 -13.14 -6.72
N GLY A 509 -7.14 -12.26 -6.09
CA GLY A 509 -6.58 -11.09 -6.75
C GLY A 509 -5.62 -11.52 -7.87
N LEU A 510 -5.59 -10.75 -8.96
CA LEU A 510 -4.63 -10.98 -10.04
C LEU A 510 -3.23 -10.57 -9.57
N ASP A 511 -2.27 -11.46 -9.75
CA ASP A 511 -0.86 -11.30 -9.40
C ASP A 511 -0.10 -10.58 -10.52
N THR A 512 0.74 -9.60 -10.19
CA THR A 512 1.72 -8.98 -11.12
C THR A 512 1.11 -8.61 -12.47
N VAL A 513 0.02 -7.84 -12.41
CA VAL A 513 -0.66 -7.27 -13.59
C VAL A 513 -0.82 -5.78 -13.44
N ASP A 514 -0.90 -5.10 -14.57
CA ASP A 514 -1.40 -3.73 -14.59
C ASP A 514 -2.82 -3.70 -13.98
N ASN A 515 -3.12 -2.67 -13.18
CA ASN A 515 -4.34 -2.67 -12.38
C ASN A 515 -5.20 -1.42 -12.56
N LEU A 516 -6.51 -1.59 -12.34
CA LEU A 516 -7.51 -0.54 -12.49
C LEU A 516 -7.36 0.18 -13.85
N LEU A 517 -7.22 1.50 -13.89
CA LEU A 517 -7.22 2.30 -15.13
C LEU A 517 -5.91 2.18 -15.92
N ALA A 518 -5.60 0.99 -16.40
CA ALA A 518 -4.40 0.74 -17.17
C ALA A 518 -4.56 -0.55 -18.01
N ASN A 519 -3.98 -0.55 -19.21
CA ASN A 519 -3.98 -1.70 -20.13
C ASN A 519 -2.65 -1.71 -20.89
N THR A 520 -1.56 -1.51 -20.15
CA THR A 520 -0.20 -1.49 -20.69
C THR A 520 0.49 -2.83 -20.48
N ARG A 521 1.41 -3.16 -21.38
CA ARG A 521 2.26 -4.35 -21.26
C ARG A 521 3.58 -3.99 -20.60
N ASN A 522 4.16 -4.97 -19.93
CA ASN A 522 5.51 -4.86 -19.40
C ASN A 522 6.53 -4.84 -20.54
N VAL A 523 7.61 -4.07 -20.37
CA VAL A 523 8.71 -4.05 -21.35
C VAL A 523 9.52 -5.35 -21.21
N PRO A 524 9.76 -6.11 -22.29
CA PRO A 524 10.59 -7.31 -22.23
C PRO A 524 12.03 -7.02 -21.77
N ILE A 525 12.63 -7.93 -20.98
CA ILE A 525 14.03 -7.81 -20.53
C ILE A 525 14.97 -7.62 -21.73
N GLU A 526 14.75 -8.42 -22.76
CA GLU A 526 15.50 -8.39 -24.01
C GLU A 526 15.47 -7.01 -24.69
N GLU A 527 14.31 -6.36 -24.72
CA GLU A 527 14.18 -5.00 -25.27
C GLU A 527 15.03 -3.99 -24.49
N VAL A 528 15.00 -4.07 -23.16
CA VAL A 528 15.76 -3.18 -22.28
C VAL A 528 17.27 -3.35 -22.50
N GLU A 529 17.75 -4.59 -22.48
CA GLU A 529 19.19 -4.87 -22.55
C GLU A 529 19.79 -4.73 -23.95
N MET A 530 18.98 -4.86 -25.01
CA MET A 530 19.45 -4.67 -26.39
C MET A 530 19.62 -3.19 -26.76
N HIS A 531 18.76 -2.31 -26.24
CA HIS A 531 18.70 -0.92 -26.70
C HIS A 531 19.29 0.08 -25.71
N TYR A 532 19.35 -0.26 -24.42
CA TYR A 532 19.81 0.65 -23.37
C TYR A 532 21.02 0.09 -22.62
N PRO A 533 21.90 0.94 -22.09
CA PRO A 533 23.04 0.51 -21.27
C PRO A 533 22.58 0.15 -19.84
N LEU A 534 21.64 -0.78 -19.76
CA LEU A 534 20.99 -1.27 -18.55
C LEU A 534 21.09 -2.82 -18.51
N ARG A 535 20.91 -3.38 -17.33
CA ARG A 535 20.91 -4.82 -17.07
C ARG A 535 19.77 -5.15 -16.12
N VAL A 536 18.88 -6.06 -16.48
CA VAL A 536 17.84 -6.52 -15.55
C VAL A 536 18.43 -7.67 -14.74
N GLU A 537 18.61 -7.45 -13.44
CA GLU A 537 19.23 -8.43 -12.53
C GLU A 537 18.19 -9.37 -11.90
N ARG A 538 16.95 -8.90 -11.75
CA ARG A 538 15.85 -9.66 -11.12
C ARG A 538 14.50 -9.22 -11.70
N TYR A 539 13.63 -10.17 -12.03
CA TYR A 539 12.24 -9.92 -12.38
C TYR A 539 11.36 -11.13 -12.05
N GLU A 540 10.57 -11.03 -10.99
CA GLU A 540 9.75 -12.13 -10.44
C GLU A 540 8.66 -11.60 -9.50
N MET A 541 7.78 -12.48 -9.01
CA MET A 541 6.83 -12.13 -7.94
C MET A 541 7.56 -11.87 -6.63
N ARG A 542 6.97 -11.05 -5.76
CA ARG A 542 7.53 -10.75 -4.43
C ARG A 542 7.56 -11.99 -3.52
N ASP A 543 8.60 -12.05 -2.69
CA ASP A 543 8.82 -13.13 -1.72
C ASP A 543 7.86 -13.04 -0.51
N GLU A 544 7.34 -11.85 -0.22
CA GLU A 544 6.45 -11.63 0.92
C GLU A 544 5.04 -12.16 0.62
N PRO A 545 4.30 -12.67 1.63
CA PRO A 545 3.00 -13.29 1.40
C PRO A 545 1.91 -12.27 1.06
N PRO A 546 0.96 -12.62 0.17
CA PRO A 546 -0.16 -11.75 -0.18
C PRO A 546 -1.16 -11.58 0.98
N GLY A 547 -2.02 -10.57 0.89
CA GLY A 547 -3.09 -10.35 1.86
C GLY A 547 -4.02 -11.57 1.97
N ALA A 548 -4.05 -12.21 3.14
CA ALA A 548 -4.81 -13.43 3.36
C ALA A 548 -6.32 -13.19 3.31
N GLY A 549 -7.08 -14.10 2.72
CA GLY A 549 -8.54 -14.06 2.73
C GLY A 549 -9.14 -15.36 2.24
N ARG A 550 -10.47 -15.51 2.31
CA ARG A 550 -11.17 -16.60 1.62
C ARG A 550 -10.72 -16.64 0.16
N ARG A 551 -10.57 -15.45 -0.43
CA ARG A 551 -9.80 -15.18 -1.63
C ARG A 551 -8.60 -14.30 -1.28
N ARG A 552 -7.39 -14.73 -1.63
CA ARG A 552 -6.17 -13.97 -1.33
C ARG A 552 -6.07 -12.73 -2.21
N GLY A 553 -5.36 -11.72 -1.74
CA GLY A 553 -4.90 -10.62 -2.57
C GLY A 553 -3.87 -11.09 -3.61
N GLY A 554 -3.67 -10.25 -4.63
CA GLY A 554 -2.64 -10.45 -5.62
C GLY A 554 -1.25 -10.09 -5.09
N ILE A 555 -0.23 -10.78 -5.59
CA ILE A 555 1.19 -10.59 -5.30
C ILE A 555 1.76 -9.54 -6.26
N GLY A 556 2.54 -8.60 -5.73
CA GLY A 556 3.22 -7.59 -6.53
C GLY A 556 4.50 -8.11 -7.19
N ALA A 557 5.01 -7.40 -8.19
CA ALA A 557 6.28 -7.73 -8.86
C ALA A 557 7.50 -7.24 -8.06
N THR A 558 8.64 -7.87 -8.28
CA THR A 558 9.98 -7.33 -7.99
C THR A 558 10.73 -7.16 -9.31
N ARG A 559 11.24 -5.96 -9.58
CA ARG A 559 12.06 -5.67 -10.78
C ARG A 559 13.31 -4.89 -10.38
N GLU A 560 14.48 -5.42 -10.71
CA GLU A 560 15.78 -4.79 -10.41
C GLU A 560 16.57 -4.50 -11.69
N VAL A 561 16.94 -3.23 -11.87
CA VAL A 561 17.66 -2.74 -13.05
C VAL A 561 18.96 -2.08 -12.61
N ARG A 562 20.08 -2.51 -13.19
CA ARG A 562 21.42 -1.98 -12.97
C ARG A 562 21.89 -1.10 -14.13
N PHE A 563 22.46 0.05 -13.81
CA PHE A 563 23.11 0.95 -14.76
C PHE A 563 24.48 0.41 -15.18
N LEU A 564 24.76 0.37 -16.48
CA LEU A 564 26.07 0.01 -17.03
C LEU A 564 26.96 1.24 -17.29
N VAL A 565 26.35 2.42 -17.35
CA VAL A 565 27.00 3.72 -17.50
C VAL A 565 26.36 4.72 -16.54
N ASP A 566 27.02 5.85 -16.30
CA ASP A 566 26.41 6.94 -15.53
C ASP A 566 25.15 7.47 -16.22
N GLY A 567 24.13 7.82 -15.42
CA GLY A 567 22.83 8.25 -15.93
C GLY A 567 21.95 8.87 -14.86
N PHE A 568 20.65 8.88 -15.14
CA PHE A 568 19.61 9.43 -14.28
C PHE A 568 18.45 8.45 -14.13
N MET A 569 17.81 8.50 -12.97
CA MET A 569 16.59 7.76 -12.66
C MET A 569 15.53 8.73 -12.12
N SER A 570 14.31 8.58 -12.61
CA SER A 570 13.12 9.17 -12.00
C SER A 570 12.13 8.07 -11.67
N ALA A 571 11.34 8.27 -10.62
CA ALA A 571 10.30 7.36 -10.20
C ALA A 571 9.03 8.14 -9.84
N ASN A 572 7.88 7.64 -10.25
CA ASN A 572 6.57 8.09 -9.82
C ASN A 572 5.79 6.89 -9.29
N GLY A 573 5.83 6.71 -7.98
CA GLY A 573 5.12 5.68 -7.25
C GLY A 573 4.25 6.23 -6.14
N ASP A 574 3.49 5.33 -5.53
CA ASP A 574 2.71 5.57 -4.32
C ASP A 574 2.55 4.23 -3.55
N ARG A 575 1.76 4.21 -2.47
CA ARG A 575 1.53 3.02 -1.62
C ARG A 575 2.76 2.50 -0.90
N HIS A 576 3.68 3.39 -0.54
CA HIS A 576 4.78 3.03 0.37
C HIS A 576 4.37 3.19 1.84
N LEU A 577 3.35 4.03 2.13
CA LEU A 577 2.87 4.27 3.50
C LEU A 577 1.59 3.48 3.85
N GLU A 578 0.56 3.53 2.99
CA GLU A 578 -0.73 2.87 3.24
C GLU A 578 -0.86 1.54 2.48
N ALA A 579 -0.95 0.43 3.21
CA ALA A 579 -1.15 -0.89 2.63
C ALA A 579 -2.56 -1.03 1.99
N PRO A 580 -2.69 -1.76 0.86
CA PRO A 580 -4.01 -2.10 0.33
C PRO A 580 -4.86 -2.87 1.35
N THR A 581 -6.05 -2.36 1.65
CA THR A 581 -6.87 -2.83 2.79
C THR A 581 -7.63 -4.12 2.45
N GLY A 582 -7.68 -5.07 3.39
CA GLY A 582 -8.54 -6.25 3.29
C GLY A 582 -10.03 -5.91 3.39
N LEU A 583 -10.89 -6.79 2.87
CA LEU A 583 -12.34 -6.59 2.84
C LEU A 583 -13.08 -7.80 3.41
N PHE A 584 -14.17 -7.55 4.14
CA PHE A 584 -15.06 -8.57 4.72
C PHE A 584 -14.36 -9.66 5.54
N GLY A 585 -13.33 -9.29 6.30
CA GLY A 585 -12.57 -10.22 7.16
C GLY A 585 -11.25 -10.70 6.56
N GLY A 586 -10.94 -10.30 5.32
CA GLY A 586 -9.60 -10.48 4.75
C GLY A 586 -8.56 -9.56 5.41
N ALA A 587 -7.31 -10.00 5.41
CA ALA A 587 -6.16 -9.25 5.90
C ALA A 587 -5.70 -8.21 4.87
N ASP A 588 -5.06 -7.16 5.36
CA ASP A 588 -4.40 -6.16 4.51
C ASP A 588 -3.25 -6.80 3.71
N GLY A 589 -2.96 -6.22 2.55
CA GLY A 589 -1.79 -6.54 1.77
C GLY A 589 -0.53 -5.86 2.31
N MET A 590 0.44 -5.60 1.44
CA MET A 590 1.73 -5.02 1.82
C MET A 590 2.06 -3.78 0.99
N PRO A 591 2.69 -2.75 1.57
CA PRO A 591 3.18 -1.59 0.83
C PRO A 591 4.25 -1.91 -0.22
N GLY A 592 4.34 -1.03 -1.22
CA GLY A 592 5.44 -1.01 -2.18
C GLY A 592 6.74 -0.47 -1.57
N LYS A 593 7.86 -0.71 -2.24
CA LYS A 593 9.18 -0.17 -1.86
C LYS A 593 10.05 0.08 -3.09
N LEU A 594 10.95 1.05 -2.96
CA LEU A 594 11.99 1.37 -3.93
C LEU A 594 13.34 1.38 -3.21
N THR A 595 14.31 0.63 -3.72
CA THR A 595 15.60 0.44 -3.06
C THR A 595 16.73 0.60 -4.07
N ARG A 596 17.74 1.41 -3.74
CA ARG A 596 18.99 1.50 -4.47
C ARG A 596 19.99 0.50 -3.89
N ASN A 597 20.74 -0.17 -4.76
CA ASN A 597 21.83 -1.07 -4.41
C ASN A 597 21.44 -2.16 -3.37
N PRO A 598 20.29 -2.86 -3.55
CA PRO A 598 19.84 -3.86 -2.59
C PRO A 598 20.88 -4.95 -2.33
N GLY A 599 21.05 -5.33 -1.05
CA GLY A 599 22.00 -6.33 -0.59
C GLY A 599 23.46 -5.88 -0.55
N ARG A 600 23.75 -4.62 -0.89
CA ARG A 600 25.11 -4.06 -0.85
C ARG A 600 25.35 -3.22 0.42
N PRO A 601 26.61 -2.97 0.82
CA PRO A 601 26.91 -2.11 1.98
C PRO A 601 26.41 -0.66 1.84
N ASP A 602 26.15 -0.22 0.61
CA ASP A 602 25.60 1.09 0.26
C ASP A 602 24.12 1.03 -0.17
N GLU A 603 23.38 0.04 0.32
CA GLU A 603 21.93 -0.04 0.16
C GLU A 603 21.24 1.21 0.73
N GLU A 604 20.28 1.76 -0.02
CA GLU A 604 19.53 2.95 0.34
C GLU A 604 18.05 2.75 0.01
N ALA A 605 17.16 2.95 1.00
CA ALA A 605 15.73 3.03 0.76
C ALA A 605 15.40 4.38 0.10
N LEU A 606 14.78 4.34 -1.07
CA LEU A 606 14.37 5.52 -1.82
C LEU A 606 12.91 5.87 -1.53
N PRO A 607 12.54 7.16 -1.57
CA PRO A 607 11.14 7.58 -1.53
C PRO A 607 10.35 7.02 -2.72
N SER A 608 9.02 7.00 -2.60
CA SER A 608 8.14 6.52 -3.68
C SER A 608 8.20 7.37 -4.94
N LYS A 609 8.67 8.62 -4.82
CA LYS A 609 8.81 9.57 -5.93
C LYS A 609 10.25 10.08 -5.98
N ALA A 610 10.80 10.23 -7.17
CA ALA A 610 12.12 10.82 -7.40
C ALA A 610 12.14 11.47 -8.79
N THR A 611 12.81 12.62 -8.94
CA THR A 611 12.93 13.31 -10.24
C THR A 611 14.41 13.55 -10.54
N GLY A 612 14.92 12.93 -11.61
CA GLY A 612 16.27 13.15 -12.12
C GLY A 612 17.40 12.77 -11.15
N ALA A 613 17.22 11.75 -10.32
CA ALA A 613 18.24 11.26 -9.39
C ALA A 613 19.46 10.74 -10.16
N ARG A 614 20.68 11.14 -9.75
CA ARG A 614 21.92 10.72 -10.41
C ARG A 614 22.30 9.29 -10.04
N MET A 615 22.56 8.50 -11.08
CA MET A 615 22.96 7.10 -10.97
C MET A 615 24.36 6.92 -11.55
N LYS A 616 25.22 6.16 -10.87
CA LYS A 616 26.54 5.81 -11.37
C LYS A 616 26.51 4.44 -12.05
N ALA A 617 27.45 4.21 -12.95
CA ALA A 617 27.72 2.88 -13.47
C ALA A 617 27.90 1.88 -12.31
N GLY A 618 27.16 0.77 -12.34
CA GLY A 618 27.14 -0.25 -11.31
C GLY A 618 26.05 -0.07 -10.24
N ASP A 619 25.39 1.08 -10.15
CA ASP A 619 24.23 1.23 -9.26
C ASP A 619 23.03 0.44 -9.80
N SER A 620 22.28 -0.21 -8.92
CA SER A 620 21.01 -0.86 -9.23
C SER A 620 19.83 -0.24 -8.47
N VAL A 621 18.64 -0.34 -9.05
CA VAL A 621 17.39 0.09 -8.45
C VAL A 621 16.42 -1.08 -8.50
N ARG A 622 15.89 -1.47 -7.35
CA ARG A 622 14.85 -2.48 -7.21
C ARG A 622 13.53 -1.82 -6.84
N PHE A 623 12.53 -2.04 -7.69
CA PHE A 623 11.13 -1.85 -7.38
C PHE A 623 10.56 -3.12 -6.76
N SER A 624 9.72 -2.97 -5.74
CA SER A 624 8.82 -4.02 -5.29
C SER A 624 7.40 -3.47 -5.15
N GLY A 625 6.47 -4.00 -5.93
CA GLY A 625 5.09 -3.52 -6.02
C GLY A 625 4.26 -3.81 -4.78
N ALA A 626 3.28 -2.95 -4.50
CA ALA A 626 2.33 -3.19 -3.42
C ALA A 626 1.53 -4.49 -3.67
N MET A 627 1.09 -5.14 -2.60
CA MET A 627 0.31 -6.38 -2.64
C MET A 627 -1.15 -6.13 -2.24
N GLY A 628 -2.09 -6.80 -2.89
CA GLY A 628 -3.51 -6.60 -2.70
C GLY A 628 -3.99 -7.11 -1.34
N GLY A 629 -5.10 -6.53 -0.85
CA GLY A 629 -5.79 -7.02 0.34
C GLY A 629 -6.57 -8.32 0.06
N GLY A 630 -6.78 -9.14 1.09
CA GLY A 630 -7.61 -10.33 1.01
C GLY A 630 -9.10 -10.02 1.07
N TYR A 631 -9.93 -10.91 0.54
CA TYR A 631 -11.39 -10.83 0.57
C TYR A 631 -11.98 -12.01 1.35
N GLY A 632 -12.80 -11.71 2.36
CA GLY A 632 -13.43 -12.73 3.20
C GLY A 632 -12.47 -13.34 4.23
N ASP A 633 -13.01 -14.08 5.19
CA ASP A 633 -12.22 -14.75 6.23
C ASP A 633 -11.22 -15.77 5.64
N PRO A 634 -9.91 -15.65 5.89
CA PRO A 634 -8.89 -16.64 5.48
C PRO A 634 -9.23 -18.08 5.87
N PHE A 635 -9.90 -18.29 7.00
CA PHE A 635 -10.24 -19.63 7.48
C PHE A 635 -11.36 -20.29 6.68
N GLU A 636 -12.05 -19.54 5.81
CA GLU A 636 -13.00 -20.06 4.84
C GLU A 636 -12.36 -20.42 3.49
N ARG A 637 -11.06 -20.10 3.27
CA ARG A 637 -10.36 -20.46 2.03
C ARG A 637 -10.34 -21.98 1.85
N ASP A 638 -10.49 -22.46 0.63
CA ASP A 638 -10.37 -23.90 0.34
C ASP A 638 -8.99 -24.40 0.79
N PRO A 639 -8.89 -25.41 1.69
CA PRO A 639 -7.60 -25.95 2.11
C PRO A 639 -6.75 -26.47 0.96
N GLN A 640 -7.35 -26.92 -0.14
CA GLN A 640 -6.60 -27.32 -1.32
C GLN A 640 -5.92 -26.12 -1.97
N ALA A 641 -6.61 -24.98 -2.12
CA ALA A 641 -6.01 -23.77 -2.66
C ALA A 641 -4.87 -23.24 -1.78
N VAL A 642 -4.95 -23.40 -0.46
CA VAL A 642 -3.84 -23.05 0.45
C VAL A 642 -2.65 -23.99 0.29
N LEU A 643 -2.89 -25.28 0.06
CA LEU A 643 -1.81 -26.21 -0.27
C LEU A 643 -1.16 -25.83 -1.59
N ASP A 644 -1.95 -25.47 -2.60
CA ASP A 644 -1.45 -25.03 -3.91
C ASP A 644 -0.63 -23.74 -3.78
N ASP A 645 -1.11 -22.74 -3.01
CA ASP A 645 -0.36 -21.51 -2.71
C ASP A 645 0.99 -21.81 -2.01
N TRP A 646 1.06 -22.86 -1.17
CA TRP A 646 2.32 -23.31 -0.55
C TRP A 646 3.24 -24.04 -1.54
N LEU A 647 2.68 -24.85 -2.44
CA LEU A 647 3.45 -25.57 -3.46
C LEU A 647 4.05 -24.63 -4.50
N ASP A 648 3.38 -23.51 -4.77
CA ASP A 648 3.83 -22.45 -5.67
C ASP A 648 4.75 -21.42 -4.97
N ASP A 649 5.16 -21.68 -3.72
CA ASP A 649 6.01 -20.83 -2.88
C ASP A 649 5.43 -19.42 -2.59
N TYR A 650 4.13 -19.21 -2.77
CA TYR A 650 3.46 -17.92 -2.46
C TYR A 650 3.30 -17.69 -0.96
N ILE A 651 3.19 -18.76 -0.20
CA ILE A 651 3.09 -18.72 1.27
C ILE A 651 3.99 -19.78 1.88
N SER A 652 4.45 -19.52 3.10
CA SER A 652 5.15 -20.54 3.89
C SER A 652 4.16 -21.51 4.54
N ARG A 653 4.67 -22.67 4.98
CA ARG A 653 3.90 -23.63 5.78
C ARG A 653 3.34 -23.00 7.07
N ASP A 654 4.12 -22.12 7.68
CA ASP A 654 3.70 -21.38 8.88
C ASP A 654 2.49 -20.48 8.59
N ILE A 655 2.45 -19.86 7.41
CA ILE A 655 1.31 -19.04 6.96
C ILE A 655 0.11 -19.91 6.60
N ALA A 656 0.30 -21.07 5.97
CA ALA A 656 -0.79 -22.02 5.74
C ALA A 656 -1.49 -22.40 7.06
N GLU A 657 -0.70 -22.71 8.09
CA GLU A 657 -1.21 -23.13 9.40
C GLU A 657 -1.83 -21.97 10.21
N HIS A 658 -1.11 -20.87 10.39
CA HIS A 658 -1.56 -19.77 11.28
C HIS A 658 -2.42 -18.73 10.55
N GLY A 659 -2.18 -18.52 9.26
CA GLY A 659 -2.92 -17.59 8.42
C GLY A 659 -4.26 -18.15 7.92
N TYR A 660 -4.33 -19.44 7.59
CA TYR A 660 -5.51 -20.07 7.00
C TYR A 660 -6.08 -21.27 7.77
N GLY A 661 -5.41 -21.71 8.85
CA GLY A 661 -5.82 -22.87 9.62
C GLY A 661 -5.64 -24.20 8.88
N VAL A 662 -4.74 -24.25 7.89
CA VAL A 662 -4.53 -25.41 7.02
C VAL A 662 -3.24 -26.11 7.41
N VAL A 663 -3.35 -27.39 7.77
CA VAL A 663 -2.22 -28.19 8.22
C VAL A 663 -1.70 -29.01 7.05
N ILE A 664 -0.42 -28.82 6.75
CA ILE A 664 0.32 -29.60 5.76
C ILE A 664 1.20 -30.57 6.56
N ASP A 665 1.18 -31.86 6.22
CA ASP A 665 1.98 -32.88 6.90
C ASP A 665 3.45 -32.85 6.48
N ALA A 666 4.29 -33.62 7.17
CA ALA A 666 5.74 -33.68 6.91
C ALA A 666 6.09 -34.13 5.48
N ASP A 667 5.18 -34.84 4.80
CA ASP A 667 5.36 -35.30 3.42
C ASP A 667 4.86 -34.26 2.38
N GLY A 668 4.37 -33.10 2.83
CA GLY A 668 3.85 -32.05 1.96
C GLY A 668 2.41 -32.29 1.48
N ARG A 669 1.61 -33.09 2.21
CA ARG A 669 0.20 -33.35 1.89
C ARG A 669 -0.74 -32.64 2.84
N LEU A 670 -1.94 -32.31 2.37
CA LEU A 670 -3.00 -31.72 3.19
C LEU A 670 -3.51 -32.71 4.24
N ASP A 671 -3.31 -32.41 5.53
CA ASP A 671 -3.96 -33.12 6.62
C ASP A 671 -5.36 -32.51 6.87
N ARG A 672 -6.37 -33.11 6.24
CA ARG A 672 -7.76 -32.66 6.36
C ARG A 672 -8.27 -32.72 7.80
N ALA A 673 -7.91 -33.75 8.55
CA ALA A 673 -8.42 -33.93 9.91
C ALA A 673 -7.79 -32.92 10.87
N ALA A 674 -6.49 -32.63 10.73
CA ALA A 674 -5.83 -31.59 11.51
C ALA A 674 -6.30 -30.18 11.10
N THR A 675 -6.52 -29.95 9.81
CA THR A 675 -7.12 -28.70 9.29
C THR A 675 -8.51 -28.46 9.87
N GLU A 676 -9.40 -29.45 9.87
CA GLU A 676 -10.72 -29.36 10.49
C GLU A 676 -10.65 -29.06 11.99
N ARG A 677 -9.70 -29.68 12.71
CA ARG A 677 -9.46 -29.38 14.13
C ARG A 677 -8.92 -27.97 14.34
N ALA A 678 -7.98 -27.52 13.52
CA ALA A 678 -7.37 -26.19 13.60
C ALA A 678 -8.43 -25.09 13.35
N ARG A 679 -9.25 -25.25 12.31
CA ARG A 679 -10.38 -24.36 12.00
C ARG A 679 -11.50 -24.46 13.03
N GLY A 680 -11.81 -25.67 13.50
CA GLY A 680 -12.87 -25.93 14.49
C GLY A 680 -12.58 -25.36 15.88
N ARG A 681 -11.31 -25.27 16.30
CA ARG A 681 -10.90 -24.59 17.54
C ARG A 681 -11.13 -23.07 17.49
N ARG A 682 -11.32 -22.49 16.29
CA ARG A 682 -11.50 -21.06 16.06
C ARG A 682 -12.92 -20.70 15.60
N ALA A 683 -13.88 -21.63 15.57
CA ALA A 683 -15.25 -21.47 15.05
C ALA A 683 -16.18 -20.53 15.87
N GLY A 684 -15.66 -19.40 16.35
CA GLY A 684 -16.42 -18.15 16.50
C GLY A 684 -16.05 -17.24 15.32
N GLY A 685 -16.91 -17.16 14.30
CA GLY A 685 -16.63 -16.46 13.04
C GLY A 685 -16.48 -14.92 13.14
N PRO A 686 -16.36 -14.19 12.02
CA PRO A 686 -16.03 -12.76 11.95
C PRO A 686 -17.02 -11.77 12.58
N GLY A 687 -18.11 -12.27 13.16
CA GLY A 687 -19.10 -11.51 13.93
C GLY A 687 -19.39 -12.11 15.31
N ALA A 688 -18.64 -13.12 15.75
CA ALA A 688 -18.76 -13.64 17.10
C ALA A 688 -18.06 -12.67 18.06
N ALA A 689 -18.79 -12.17 19.05
CA ALA A 689 -18.19 -11.52 20.19
C ALA A 689 -17.12 -12.47 20.78
N ILE A 690 -15.96 -11.94 21.17
CA ILE A 690 -15.02 -12.74 21.95
C ILE A 690 -15.71 -13.02 23.29
N ASP A 691 -16.10 -14.27 23.51
CA ASP A 691 -16.93 -14.66 24.66
C ASP A 691 -16.25 -14.39 26.02
N ASP A 692 -14.92 -14.46 26.08
CA ASP A 692 -14.12 -14.15 27.29
C ASP A 692 -12.85 -13.36 26.93
N PRO A 693 -12.92 -12.03 26.78
CA PRO A 693 -11.76 -11.19 26.45
C PRO A 693 -10.61 -11.32 27.46
N ALA A 694 -10.89 -11.57 28.74
CA ALA A 694 -9.88 -11.78 29.78
C ALA A 694 -9.04 -13.05 29.56
N ALA A 695 -9.52 -14.02 28.76
CA ALA A 695 -8.77 -15.23 28.44
C ALA A 695 -7.64 -15.01 27.41
N LEU A 696 -7.73 -13.98 26.59
CA LEU A 696 -6.76 -13.71 25.53
C LEU A 696 -5.34 -13.49 26.08
N SER A 697 -4.31 -13.96 25.39
CA SER A 697 -2.92 -13.59 25.67
C SER A 697 -2.68 -12.09 25.41
N LEU A 698 -1.50 -11.58 25.76
CA LEU A 698 -1.15 -10.19 25.47
C LEU A 698 -1.14 -9.92 23.96
N SER A 699 -0.50 -10.79 23.19
CA SER A 699 -0.41 -10.71 21.73
C SER A 699 -1.77 -10.87 21.06
N ALA A 700 -2.61 -11.80 21.52
CA ALA A 700 -3.95 -12.02 20.98
C ALA A 700 -4.88 -10.83 21.26
N ALA A 701 -4.81 -10.25 22.46
CA ALA A 701 -5.55 -9.05 22.83
C ALA A 701 -5.10 -7.84 21.99
N ALA A 702 -3.79 -7.63 21.83
CA ALA A 702 -3.25 -6.57 20.98
C ALA A 702 -3.71 -6.71 19.52
N GLY A 703 -3.62 -7.93 18.96
CA GLY A 703 -4.08 -8.22 17.61
C GLY A 703 -5.59 -8.06 17.43
N ALA A 704 -6.40 -8.42 18.44
CA ALA A 704 -7.85 -8.23 18.40
C ALA A 704 -8.25 -6.74 18.46
N ILE A 705 -7.55 -5.92 19.24
CA ILE A 705 -7.77 -4.47 19.29
C ILE A 705 -7.31 -3.81 17.99
N ALA A 706 -6.14 -4.17 17.46
CA ALA A 706 -5.64 -3.65 16.19
C ALA A 706 -6.59 -3.97 15.02
N ALA A 707 -7.12 -5.20 14.99
CA ALA A 707 -8.12 -5.63 14.01
C ALA A 707 -9.54 -5.12 14.28
N ARG A 708 -9.74 -4.28 15.32
CA ARG A 708 -11.04 -3.75 15.76
C ARG A 708 -12.11 -4.82 16.06
N ARG A 709 -11.67 -6.05 16.41
CA ARG A 709 -12.53 -7.16 16.85
C ARG A 709 -12.83 -7.11 18.35
N LEU A 710 -12.04 -6.35 19.11
CA LEU A 710 -12.19 -6.10 20.53
C LEU A 710 -11.86 -4.64 20.80
N SER A 711 -12.65 -3.95 21.63
CA SER A 711 -12.28 -2.61 22.08
C SER A 711 -11.42 -2.70 23.35
N SER A 712 -10.55 -1.72 23.57
CA SER A 712 -9.80 -1.58 24.82
C SER A 712 -10.74 -1.52 26.02
N ALA A 713 -11.86 -0.79 25.91
CA ALA A 713 -12.87 -0.74 26.97
C ALA A 713 -13.50 -2.11 27.26
N ALA A 714 -13.82 -2.90 26.23
CA ALA A 714 -14.38 -4.25 26.40
C ALA A 714 -13.39 -5.22 27.07
N LEU A 715 -12.12 -5.17 26.68
CA LEU A 715 -11.05 -5.94 27.34
C LEU A 715 -10.89 -5.54 28.80
N VAL A 716 -10.82 -4.23 29.08
CA VAL A 716 -10.66 -3.71 30.43
C VAL A 716 -11.84 -4.10 31.32
N GLU A 717 -13.07 -4.03 30.81
CA GLU A 717 -14.24 -4.44 31.60
C GLU A 717 -14.17 -5.93 31.96
N SER A 718 -13.86 -6.80 30.99
CA SER A 718 -13.72 -8.24 31.24
C SER A 718 -12.62 -8.56 32.26
N LEU A 719 -11.49 -7.87 32.21
CA LEU A 719 -10.39 -8.02 33.18
C LEU A 719 -10.77 -7.48 34.58
N LEU A 720 -11.50 -6.37 34.65
CA LEU A 720 -11.99 -5.82 35.92
C LEU A 720 -13.05 -6.73 36.55
N GLU A 721 -13.98 -7.28 35.78
CA GLU A 721 -14.93 -8.29 36.26
C GLU A 721 -14.20 -9.54 36.79
N ARG A 722 -13.12 -9.97 36.14
CA ARG A 722 -12.28 -11.06 36.64
C ARG A 722 -11.63 -10.68 37.96
N CYS A 723 -11.07 -9.48 38.08
CA CYS A 723 -10.50 -8.95 39.32
C CYS A 723 -11.53 -8.88 40.45
N GLU A 724 -12.71 -8.33 40.20
CA GLU A 724 -13.78 -8.20 41.20
C GLU A 724 -14.19 -9.56 41.78
N ARG A 725 -14.28 -10.60 40.93
CA ARG A 725 -14.62 -11.96 41.39
C ARG A 725 -13.51 -12.65 42.16
N ARG A 726 -12.24 -12.40 41.81
CA ARG A 726 -11.12 -13.26 42.23
C ARG A 726 -10.16 -12.60 43.20
N GLU A 727 -10.01 -11.27 43.17
CA GLU A 727 -9.11 -10.54 44.07
C GLU A 727 -9.41 -10.74 45.57
N PRO A 728 -10.67 -10.86 46.04
CA PRO A 728 -10.94 -11.17 47.44
C PRO A 728 -10.33 -12.49 47.92
N GLU A 729 -10.20 -13.47 47.03
CA GLU A 729 -9.59 -14.76 47.32
C GLU A 729 -8.07 -14.73 47.04
N ILE A 730 -7.63 -14.14 45.94
CA ILE A 730 -6.23 -14.25 45.47
C ILE A 730 -5.33 -13.17 46.07
N GLY A 731 -5.80 -11.94 46.24
CA GLY A 731 -5.00 -10.85 46.81
C GLY A 731 -3.78 -10.47 45.96
N ALA A 732 -3.90 -10.43 44.63
CA ALA A 732 -2.80 -10.17 43.70
C ALA A 732 -2.45 -8.68 43.54
N TRP A 733 -3.37 -7.75 43.84
CA TRP A 733 -3.17 -6.32 43.62
C TRP A 733 -2.87 -5.56 44.91
N ALA A 734 -1.78 -4.79 44.92
CA ALA A 734 -1.45 -3.82 45.97
C ALA A 734 -2.24 -2.52 45.78
N TRP A 735 -2.48 -2.14 44.53
CA TRP A 735 -3.28 -0.98 44.15
C TRP A 735 -3.93 -1.20 42.79
N LEU A 736 -5.21 -0.85 42.66
CA LEU A 736 -5.99 -0.90 41.43
C LEU A 736 -7.02 0.24 41.46
N ASP A 737 -7.17 0.96 40.36
CA ASP A 737 -8.17 2.02 40.18
C ASP A 737 -9.03 1.71 38.95
N PRO A 738 -10.14 0.98 39.12
CA PRO A 738 -11.01 0.58 38.03
C PRO A 738 -11.58 1.76 37.23
N ASP A 739 -11.91 2.87 37.89
CA ASP A 739 -12.59 4.00 37.25
C ASP A 739 -11.64 4.75 36.32
N THR A 740 -10.43 5.06 36.80
CA THR A 740 -9.39 5.67 35.97
C THR A 740 -9.01 4.75 34.81
N LEU A 741 -8.92 3.43 35.03
CA LEU A 741 -8.58 2.47 33.98
C LEU A 741 -9.67 2.41 32.89
N ARG A 742 -10.96 2.39 33.26
CA ARG A 742 -12.09 2.45 32.32
C ARG A 742 -12.07 3.74 31.50
N GLU A 743 -11.77 4.87 32.12
CA GLU A 743 -11.64 6.15 31.41
C GLU A 743 -10.49 6.11 30.40
N GLN A 744 -9.31 5.63 30.80
CA GLN A 744 -8.16 5.51 29.92
C GLN A 744 -8.45 4.57 28.73
N ALA A 745 -9.15 3.45 28.96
CA ALA A 745 -9.53 2.49 27.92
C ALA A 745 -10.49 3.10 26.88
N ARG A 746 -11.54 3.78 27.34
CA ARG A 746 -12.47 4.50 26.45
C ARG A 746 -11.78 5.61 25.67
N ARG A 747 -10.74 6.23 26.25
CA ARG A 747 -9.92 7.21 25.54
C ARG A 747 -9.07 6.54 24.46
N ARG A 748 -8.40 5.41 24.76
CA ARG A 748 -7.62 4.64 23.78
C ARG A 748 -8.47 4.20 22.58
N ASP A 749 -9.73 3.82 22.80
CA ASP A 749 -10.66 3.44 21.73
C ASP A 749 -10.98 4.57 20.72
N ARG A 750 -10.75 5.84 21.10
CA ARG A 750 -11.01 7.02 20.25
C ARG A 750 -9.75 7.60 19.61
N GLU A 751 -8.58 7.16 20.04
CA GLU A 751 -7.30 7.67 19.59
C GLU A 751 -6.76 6.78 18.46
N THR A 752 -6.00 7.38 17.54
CA THR A 752 -5.21 6.62 16.57
C THR A 752 -4.26 5.67 17.33
N PRO A 753 -4.10 4.41 16.89
CA PRO A 753 -3.21 3.47 17.55
C PRO A 753 -1.80 4.03 17.76
N ALA A 754 -1.35 4.08 19.01
CA ALA A 754 -0.09 4.71 19.41
C ALA A 754 1.12 3.77 19.33
N GLY A 755 0.89 2.46 19.16
CA GLY A 755 1.94 1.45 19.14
C GLY A 755 1.41 0.02 19.26
N PRO A 756 2.31 -0.97 19.33
CA PRO A 756 1.95 -2.39 19.25
C PRO A 756 1.20 -2.93 20.47
N LEU A 757 1.08 -2.16 21.55
CA LEU A 757 0.31 -2.50 22.75
C LEU A 757 -0.88 -1.54 22.98
N HIS A 758 -1.30 -0.80 21.94
CA HIS A 758 -2.37 0.19 22.06
C HIS A 758 -3.62 -0.36 22.73
N GLY A 759 -3.97 0.19 23.89
CA GLY A 759 -5.18 -0.18 24.62
C GLY A 759 -5.12 -1.49 25.41
N VAL A 760 -3.97 -2.17 25.49
CA VAL A 760 -3.83 -3.44 26.21
C VAL A 760 -3.32 -3.23 27.65
N PRO A 761 -3.99 -3.76 28.69
CA PRO A 761 -3.55 -3.61 30.08
C PRO A 761 -2.34 -4.47 30.47
N VAL A 762 -1.40 -3.90 31.25
CA VAL A 762 -0.23 -4.59 31.82
C VAL A 762 -0.11 -4.30 33.32
N GLY A 763 0.13 -5.34 34.13
CA GLY A 763 0.32 -5.23 35.58
C GLY A 763 1.77 -4.93 35.96
N ILE A 764 2.00 -4.12 36.99
CA ILE A 764 3.35 -3.66 37.37
C ILE A 764 3.65 -4.05 38.82
N LYS A 765 4.70 -4.85 39.06
CA LYS A 765 5.14 -5.18 40.42
C LYS A 765 5.40 -3.93 41.25
N ASP A 766 4.93 -3.93 42.49
CA ASP A 766 5.01 -2.79 43.41
C ASP A 766 6.42 -2.49 43.98
N VAL A 767 7.47 -2.83 43.23
CA VAL A 767 8.84 -2.31 43.38
C VAL A 767 9.31 -1.47 42.19
N ILE A 768 8.42 -1.29 41.21
CA ILE A 768 8.65 -0.54 39.98
C ILE A 768 7.83 0.75 40.07
N ASP A 769 8.52 1.89 39.93
CA ASP A 769 7.92 3.20 40.09
C ASP A 769 6.91 3.53 38.98
N THR A 770 5.82 4.18 39.37
CA THR A 770 4.75 4.68 38.52
C THR A 770 4.41 6.10 38.97
N ALA A 771 4.28 7.05 38.07
CA ALA A 771 4.05 8.46 38.42
C ALA A 771 2.60 8.74 38.88
N ASP A 772 1.64 8.02 38.32
CA ASP A 772 0.19 8.20 38.54
C ASP A 772 -0.37 7.28 39.64
N MET A 773 0.38 6.28 40.07
CA MET A 773 -0.02 5.28 41.07
C MET A 773 1.00 5.22 42.21
N PRO A 774 0.59 4.87 43.44
CA PRO A 774 1.55 4.66 44.53
C PRO A 774 2.54 3.54 44.21
N THR A 775 3.71 3.57 44.84
CA THR A 775 4.64 2.43 44.84
C THR A 775 5.08 2.14 46.26
N GLY A 776 4.50 1.09 46.86
CA GLY A 776 4.61 0.81 48.29
C GLY A 776 5.78 -0.09 48.68
N TYR A 777 6.52 -0.65 47.72
CA TYR A 777 7.69 -1.52 47.96
C TYR A 777 7.41 -2.71 48.88
N GLY A 778 6.13 -3.10 49.03
CA GLY A 778 5.68 -4.12 49.99
C GLY A 778 5.98 -3.79 51.47
N SER A 779 6.24 -2.51 51.81
CA SER A 779 6.60 -2.09 53.16
C SER A 779 5.69 -0.95 53.65
N ASP A 780 5.31 -1.00 54.93
CA ASP A 780 4.51 0.07 55.55
C ASP A 780 5.23 1.42 55.57
N ILE A 781 6.57 1.43 55.44
CA ILE A 781 7.38 2.65 55.34
C ILE A 781 6.93 3.51 54.13
N TYR A 782 6.50 2.86 53.05
CA TYR A 782 6.17 3.49 51.78
C TYR A 782 4.67 3.49 51.46
N ARG A 783 3.80 3.34 52.47
CA ARG A 783 2.34 3.28 52.27
C ARG A 783 1.77 4.46 51.46
N ASP A 784 2.27 5.66 51.71
CA ASP A 784 1.83 6.90 51.06
C ASP A 784 2.80 7.36 49.94
N HIS A 785 3.75 6.51 49.55
CA HIS A 785 4.77 6.86 48.57
C HIS A 785 4.19 6.90 47.16
N ARG A 786 4.30 8.07 46.51
CA ARG A 786 3.98 8.29 45.11
C ARG A 786 5.23 8.80 44.39
N PRO A 787 5.86 7.98 43.54
CA PRO A 787 6.97 8.42 42.72
C PRO A 787 6.60 9.62 41.84
N GLN A 788 7.55 10.49 41.55
CA GLN A 788 7.33 11.62 40.65
C GLN A 788 7.40 11.25 39.16
N ARG A 789 7.92 10.06 38.84
CA ARG A 789 8.20 9.61 37.48
C ARG A 789 7.97 8.11 37.35
N ASP A 790 7.59 7.69 36.17
CA ASP A 790 7.56 6.28 35.78
C ASP A 790 8.97 5.70 35.76
N ALA A 791 9.09 4.42 36.13
CA ALA A 791 10.28 3.63 35.84
C ALA A 791 10.47 3.50 34.32
N ALA A 792 11.71 3.30 33.88
CA ALA A 792 12.05 3.29 32.46
C ALA A 792 11.25 2.22 31.67
N CYS A 793 11.05 1.03 32.24
CA CYS A 793 10.21 -0.01 31.64
C CYS A 793 8.73 0.39 31.52
N VAL A 794 8.18 1.13 32.49
CA VAL A 794 6.80 1.63 32.46
C VAL A 794 6.64 2.72 31.40
N THR A 795 7.59 3.65 31.29
CA THR A 795 7.61 4.66 30.24
C THR A 795 7.56 4.03 28.84
N ARG A 796 8.33 2.95 28.64
CA ARG A 796 8.36 2.22 27.36
C ARG A 796 7.03 1.53 27.04
N LEU A 797 6.38 0.92 28.04
CA LEU A 797 5.04 0.35 27.88
C LEU A 797 4.01 1.41 27.49
N ARG A 798 4.01 2.57 28.18
CA ARG A 798 3.10 3.67 27.86
C ARG A 798 3.34 4.24 26.46
N ALA A 799 4.60 4.37 26.06
CA ALA A 799 4.98 4.83 24.71
C ALA A 799 4.46 3.87 23.62
N ALA A 800 4.42 2.56 23.90
CA ALA A 800 3.83 1.56 23.01
C ALA A 800 2.28 1.52 23.04
N GLY A 801 1.64 2.43 23.78
CA GLY A 801 0.19 2.56 23.88
C GLY A 801 -0.48 1.69 24.95
N ALA A 802 0.30 0.96 25.78
CA ALA A 802 -0.24 0.09 26.82
C ALA A 802 -0.94 0.87 27.94
N LEU A 803 -1.96 0.25 28.53
CA LEU A 803 -2.58 0.72 29.76
C LEU A 803 -1.85 0.10 30.96
N ILE A 804 -1.43 0.92 31.91
CA ILE A 804 -0.88 0.40 33.17
C ILE A 804 -2.08 0.08 34.07
N MET A 805 -2.32 -1.21 34.30
CA MET A 805 -3.55 -1.66 34.96
C MET A 805 -3.57 -1.32 36.45
N GLY A 806 -2.43 -1.52 37.11
CA GLY A 806 -2.31 -1.36 38.55
C GLY A 806 -1.00 -1.92 39.08
N LYS A 807 -0.87 -1.92 40.40
CA LYS A 807 0.33 -2.37 41.11
C LYS A 807 0.10 -3.75 41.68
N THR A 808 0.87 -4.75 41.25
CA THR A 808 0.78 -6.12 41.76
C THR A 808 1.62 -6.28 43.03
N VAL A 809 1.14 -7.11 43.96
CA VAL A 809 1.78 -7.33 45.26
C VAL A 809 3.21 -7.85 45.10
N THR A 810 4.11 -7.27 45.90
CA THR A 810 5.47 -7.73 46.13
C THR A 810 5.65 -8.10 47.61
N THR A 811 6.60 -8.98 47.92
CA THR A 811 7.12 -9.06 49.30
C THR A 811 7.84 -7.78 49.68
N GLU A 812 8.00 -7.55 50.98
CA GLU A 812 8.73 -6.40 51.51
C GLU A 812 10.12 -6.28 50.85
N PHE A 813 10.35 -5.15 50.19
CA PHE A 813 11.55 -4.83 49.39
C PHE A 813 11.98 -5.92 48.41
N ALA A 814 11.03 -6.73 47.92
CA ALA A 814 11.28 -7.87 47.04
C ALA A 814 12.15 -9.00 47.64
N PHE A 815 12.23 -9.14 48.98
CA PHE A 815 12.99 -10.20 49.66
C PHE A 815 12.15 -11.43 50.07
N GLN A 816 11.79 -11.58 51.35
CA GLN A 816 11.25 -12.86 51.87
C GLN A 816 9.95 -12.75 52.67
N ARG A 817 9.58 -11.58 53.21
CA ARG A 817 8.33 -11.43 53.96
C ARG A 817 7.14 -11.54 53.01
N ALA A 818 6.47 -12.69 53.03
CA ALA A 818 5.33 -12.98 52.18
C ALA A 818 4.21 -11.93 52.33
N GLY A 819 3.57 -11.60 51.21
CA GLY A 819 2.43 -10.69 51.17
C GLY A 819 1.10 -11.43 51.36
N LYS A 820 -0.01 -10.73 51.10
CA LYS A 820 -1.37 -11.29 51.19
C LYS A 820 -1.72 -12.28 50.06
N THR A 821 -0.92 -12.32 48.99
CA THR A 821 -1.24 -13.04 47.76
C THR A 821 -1.23 -14.55 47.97
N ARG A 822 -2.19 -15.24 47.36
CA ARG A 822 -2.38 -16.69 47.41
C ARG A 822 -2.22 -17.30 46.03
N ASN A 823 -1.90 -18.59 45.96
CA ASN A 823 -1.81 -19.30 44.69
C ASN A 823 -3.20 -19.42 44.01
N PRO A 824 -3.36 -19.03 42.73
CA PRO A 824 -4.65 -19.10 42.03
C PRO A 824 -5.27 -20.49 41.90
N ARG A 825 -4.45 -21.55 41.87
CA ARG A 825 -4.94 -22.94 41.79
C ARG A 825 -5.23 -23.54 43.17
N ALA A 826 -4.52 -23.11 44.21
CA ALA A 826 -4.78 -23.54 45.59
C ALA A 826 -4.52 -22.40 46.60
N PRO A 827 -5.56 -21.68 47.04
CA PRO A 827 -5.39 -20.50 47.91
C PRO A 827 -4.73 -20.76 49.29
N ALA A 828 -4.58 -22.02 49.68
CA ALA A 828 -3.84 -22.42 50.88
C ALA A 828 -2.31 -22.50 50.65
N HIS A 829 -1.84 -22.33 49.41
CA HIS A 829 -0.44 -22.43 49.02
C HIS A 829 0.13 -21.08 48.60
N THR A 830 1.44 -20.95 48.72
CA THR A 830 2.16 -19.75 48.30
C THR A 830 2.13 -19.58 46.77
N PRO A 831 1.92 -18.37 46.24
CA PRO A 831 2.14 -18.09 44.81
C PRO A 831 3.64 -17.99 44.47
N GLY A 832 4.52 -18.16 45.46
CA GLY A 832 5.94 -17.86 45.34
C GLY A 832 6.21 -16.37 45.48
N GLY A 833 7.44 -15.96 45.20
CA GLY A 833 7.82 -14.55 45.34
C GLY A 833 9.25 -14.27 44.91
N SER A 834 9.66 -13.01 44.88
CA SER A 834 8.92 -11.86 45.40
C SER A 834 7.91 -11.21 44.46
N SER A 835 7.83 -11.61 43.19
CA SER A 835 6.83 -11.09 42.23
C SER A 835 5.49 -11.85 42.35
N SER A 836 4.99 -11.96 43.59
CA SER A 836 3.85 -12.80 43.98
C SER A 836 2.57 -12.42 43.25
N GLY A 837 2.21 -11.13 43.27
CA GLY A 837 1.01 -10.63 42.61
C GLY A 837 1.07 -10.73 41.09
N SER A 838 2.24 -10.50 40.49
CA SER A 838 2.41 -10.57 39.02
C SER A 838 2.12 -11.97 38.49
N ALA A 839 2.70 -13.01 39.11
CA ALA A 839 2.44 -14.39 38.71
C ALA A 839 0.98 -14.80 38.97
N ALA A 840 0.44 -14.46 40.13
CA ALA A 840 -0.94 -14.79 40.48
C ALA A 840 -1.97 -14.11 39.57
N ALA A 841 -1.79 -12.83 39.26
CA ALA A 841 -2.70 -12.08 38.40
C ALA A 841 -2.72 -12.61 36.96
N VAL A 842 -1.55 -12.96 36.40
CA VAL A 842 -1.45 -13.51 35.04
C VAL A 842 -2.05 -14.92 34.98
N ALA A 843 -1.76 -15.77 35.97
CA ALA A 843 -2.30 -17.13 36.05
C ALA A 843 -3.82 -17.15 36.19
N ASP A 844 -4.36 -16.22 36.98
CA ASP A 844 -5.79 -16.11 37.21
C ASP A 844 -6.52 -15.26 36.16
N ARG A 845 -5.84 -14.88 35.06
CA ARG A 845 -6.39 -14.10 33.94
C ARG A 845 -6.94 -12.71 34.35
N MET A 846 -6.45 -12.16 35.45
CA MET A 846 -6.76 -10.80 35.88
C MET A 846 -6.07 -9.74 35.01
N VAL A 847 -4.96 -10.11 34.37
CA VAL A 847 -4.20 -9.27 33.44
C VAL A 847 -3.49 -10.16 32.41
N PRO A 848 -3.34 -9.76 31.13
CA PRO A 848 -2.68 -10.60 30.12
C PRO A 848 -1.18 -10.78 30.35
N ALA A 849 -0.50 -9.75 30.87
CA ALA A 849 0.91 -9.80 31.24
C ALA A 849 1.20 -8.94 32.48
N ALA A 850 2.24 -9.29 33.23
CA ALA A 850 2.69 -8.48 34.35
C ALA A 850 4.22 -8.45 34.47
N LEU A 851 4.76 -7.25 34.70
CA LEU A 851 6.19 -7.08 35.01
C LEU A 851 6.51 -7.57 36.42
N GLY A 852 7.72 -8.07 36.60
CA GLY A 852 8.32 -8.50 37.85
C GLY A 852 9.81 -8.20 37.90
N THR A 853 10.47 -8.62 38.97
CA THR A 853 11.92 -8.50 39.11
C THR A 853 12.50 -9.77 39.71
N GLN A 854 13.71 -10.14 39.30
CA GLN A 854 14.45 -11.29 39.82
C GLN A 854 15.83 -10.90 40.32
N THR A 855 16.05 -11.08 41.62
CA THR A 855 17.34 -10.96 42.31
C THR A 855 17.94 -12.34 42.65
N GLY A 856 17.08 -13.35 42.86
CA GLY A 856 17.48 -14.73 43.09
C GLY A 856 16.66 -15.70 42.24
N GLY A 857 15.34 -15.72 42.44
CA GLY A 857 14.41 -16.54 41.66
C GLY A 857 13.02 -15.93 41.54
N SER A 858 12.92 -14.61 41.67
CA SER A 858 11.65 -13.91 41.90
C SER A 858 10.79 -13.70 40.65
N VAL A 859 11.19 -14.24 39.49
CA VAL A 859 10.35 -14.33 38.29
C VAL A 859 10.05 -15.80 37.97
N ILE A 860 11.09 -16.63 37.84
CA ILE A 860 10.97 -18.04 37.43
C ILE A 860 10.21 -18.88 38.47
N ARG A 861 10.55 -18.77 39.76
CA ARG A 861 9.88 -19.55 40.83
C ARG A 861 8.38 -19.23 40.99
N PRO A 862 7.95 -17.96 41.13
CA PRO A 862 6.52 -17.68 41.23
C PRO A 862 5.77 -18.02 39.95
N ALA A 863 6.38 -17.89 38.77
CA ALA A 863 5.78 -18.35 37.52
C ALA A 863 5.57 -19.88 37.52
N ALA A 864 6.57 -20.64 38.00
CA ALA A 864 6.46 -22.09 38.17
C ALA A 864 5.36 -22.49 39.14
N PHE A 865 5.26 -21.83 40.30
CA PHE A 865 4.22 -22.14 41.28
C PHE A 865 2.81 -21.78 40.80
N CYS A 866 2.66 -20.72 40.01
CA CYS A 866 1.35 -20.29 39.50
C CYS A 866 0.98 -20.92 38.15
N GLY A 867 1.92 -21.59 37.46
CA GLY A 867 1.69 -22.22 36.16
C GLY A 867 1.58 -21.24 35.01
N THR A 868 2.39 -20.18 35.01
CA THR A 868 2.50 -19.19 33.91
C THR A 868 3.86 -19.27 33.28
N ILE A 869 4.04 -18.78 32.05
CA ILE A 869 5.37 -18.60 31.49
C ILE A 869 6.07 -17.45 32.23
N GLY A 870 7.26 -17.72 32.76
CA GLY A 870 8.08 -16.72 33.45
C GLY A 870 9.33 -16.44 32.65
N TYR A 871 9.60 -15.18 32.31
CA TYR A 871 10.74 -14.81 31.49
C TYR A 871 11.62 -13.78 32.20
N LYS A 872 12.90 -14.12 32.37
CA LYS A 872 13.94 -13.24 32.87
C LYS A 872 15.01 -13.07 31.79
N PRO A 873 15.11 -11.92 31.10
CA PRO A 873 16.15 -11.72 30.09
C PRO A 873 17.56 -11.71 30.70
N ALA A 874 18.59 -11.56 29.85
CA ALA A 874 19.93 -11.34 30.33
C ALA A 874 19.98 -10.09 31.23
N PHE A 875 20.93 -10.06 32.18
CA PHE A 875 21.12 -8.89 33.03
C PHE A 875 21.35 -7.64 32.16
N ASP A 876 20.79 -6.50 32.59
CA ASP A 876 20.80 -5.19 31.90
C ASP A 876 19.96 -5.05 30.62
N ARG A 877 19.37 -6.12 30.08
CA ARG A 877 18.64 -6.08 28.81
C ARG A 877 17.42 -5.15 28.84
N ILE A 878 16.74 -5.11 29.99
CA ILE A 878 15.64 -4.18 30.26
C ILE A 878 16.13 -3.17 31.33
N PRO A 879 15.98 -1.85 31.10
CA PRO A 879 16.45 -0.83 32.03
C PRO A 879 15.81 -0.94 33.43
N THR A 880 16.64 -0.87 34.47
CA THR A 880 16.26 -0.98 35.89
C THR A 880 16.09 0.38 36.59
N ARG A 881 16.16 1.50 35.86
CA ARG A 881 15.94 2.82 36.43
C ARG A 881 14.49 2.97 36.91
N GLY A 882 14.32 3.40 38.17
CA GLY A 882 13.00 3.52 38.82
C GLY A 882 12.56 2.23 39.54
N LEU A 883 13.49 1.30 39.80
CA LEU A 883 13.24 0.16 40.69
C LEU A 883 13.69 0.49 42.12
N LYS A 884 12.98 -0.05 43.11
CA LYS A 884 13.52 -0.20 44.47
C LYS A 884 14.56 -1.32 44.46
N TYR A 885 15.83 -0.92 44.43
CA TYR A 885 16.94 -1.87 44.43
C TYR A 885 17.04 -2.65 45.73
N LEU A 886 17.30 -3.94 45.57
CA LEU A 886 17.73 -4.86 46.61
C LEU A 886 19.22 -5.20 46.41
N SER A 887 19.61 -5.48 45.17
CA SER A 887 20.99 -5.69 44.74
C SER A 887 21.16 -5.19 43.30
N PRO A 888 21.75 -4.00 43.10
CA PRO A 888 21.95 -3.44 41.75
C PRO A 888 22.72 -4.37 40.79
N GLY A 889 23.58 -5.25 41.31
CA GLY A 889 24.34 -6.21 40.51
C GLY A 889 23.57 -7.47 40.09
N LEU A 890 22.36 -7.66 40.59
CA LEU A 890 21.54 -8.86 40.37
C LEU A 890 20.11 -8.56 39.90
N ASP A 891 19.54 -7.43 40.34
CA ASP A 891 18.16 -7.05 40.06
C ASP A 891 17.92 -6.94 38.56
N THR A 892 17.14 -7.89 38.04
CA THR A 892 16.78 -7.98 36.62
C THR A 892 15.28 -7.83 36.46
N VAL A 893 14.81 -6.90 35.62
CA VAL A 893 13.39 -6.85 35.23
C VAL A 893 13.05 -8.07 34.39
N GLY A 894 11.97 -8.75 34.73
CA GLY A 894 11.40 -9.85 33.96
C GLY A 894 9.87 -9.74 33.95
N PHE A 895 9.19 -10.73 33.42
CA PHE A 895 7.72 -10.69 33.32
C PHE A 895 7.09 -12.09 33.28
N MET A 896 5.80 -12.12 33.55
CA MET A 896 4.94 -13.30 33.45
C MET A 896 3.92 -13.10 32.34
N VAL A 897 3.74 -14.14 31.53
CA VAL A 897 2.85 -14.15 30.35
C VAL A 897 2.15 -15.51 30.23
N ARG A 898 1.19 -15.61 29.28
CA ARG A 898 0.46 -16.86 29.01
C ARG A 898 0.82 -17.49 27.66
N SER A 899 1.33 -16.70 26.73
CA SER A 899 1.82 -17.19 25.44
C SER A 899 3.32 -16.91 25.26
N LEU A 900 4.02 -17.79 24.54
CA LEU A 900 5.40 -17.55 24.10
C LEU A 900 5.49 -16.38 23.12
N ASP A 901 4.41 -16.08 22.38
CA ASP A 901 4.33 -14.91 21.48
C ASP A 901 4.40 -13.59 22.25
N ASP A 902 3.87 -13.57 23.49
CA ASP A 902 3.87 -12.40 24.36
C ASP A 902 5.31 -11.97 24.70
N ILE A 903 6.26 -12.91 24.73
CA ILE A 903 7.68 -12.63 25.03
C ILE A 903 8.30 -11.79 23.92
N GLY A 904 8.10 -12.17 22.65
CA GLY A 904 8.61 -11.42 21.50
C GLY A 904 8.06 -9.99 21.48
N LEU A 905 6.75 -9.85 21.69
CA LEU A 905 6.07 -8.55 21.75
C LEU A 905 6.60 -7.67 22.89
N LEU A 906 6.76 -8.21 24.10
CA LEU A 906 7.28 -7.46 25.24
C LEU A 906 8.76 -7.12 25.09
N MET A 907 9.60 -8.00 24.52
CA MET A 907 11.01 -7.72 24.30
C MET A 907 11.23 -6.64 23.24
N ARG A 908 10.42 -6.62 22.19
CA ARG A 908 10.39 -5.52 21.21
C ARG A 908 10.08 -4.19 21.90
N VAL A 909 9.12 -4.15 22.82
CA VAL A 909 8.72 -2.91 23.52
C VAL A 909 9.72 -2.51 24.61
N LEU A 910 10.16 -3.44 25.45
CA LEU A 910 10.94 -3.16 26.66
C LEU A 910 12.44 -3.03 26.41
N ALA A 911 12.96 -3.61 25.32
CA ALA A 911 14.38 -3.70 25.02
C ALA A 911 14.77 -3.37 23.57
N ASP A 912 13.81 -2.95 22.72
CA ASP A 912 14.03 -2.73 21.27
C ASP A 912 14.62 -3.96 20.56
N LEU A 913 14.31 -5.16 21.07
CA LEU A 913 14.84 -6.41 20.56
C LEU A 913 13.75 -7.15 19.79
N ASP A 914 13.90 -7.20 18.47
CA ASP A 914 13.03 -8.01 17.62
C ASP A 914 13.50 -9.45 17.63
N LEU A 915 12.75 -10.31 18.32
CA LEU A 915 13.01 -11.73 18.38
C LEU A 915 12.27 -12.41 17.22
N ALA A 916 12.70 -12.13 15.99
CA ALA A 916 12.15 -12.73 14.78
C ALA A 916 12.23 -14.27 14.85
N CYS A 917 11.17 -14.93 14.39
CA CYS A 917 10.98 -16.36 14.56
C CYS A 917 11.81 -17.17 13.55
N THR A 918 12.94 -17.74 13.98
CA THR A 918 13.64 -18.81 13.26
C THR A 918 13.35 -20.14 13.93
N GLU A 919 12.15 -20.67 13.71
CA GLU A 919 11.78 -22.00 14.19
C GLU A 919 11.97 -23.05 13.10
N HIS A 920 13.16 -23.65 13.02
CA HIS A 920 13.37 -24.78 12.11
C HIS A 920 14.30 -25.88 12.65
N GLU A 921 15.22 -25.57 13.56
CA GLU A 921 16.24 -26.53 14.00
C GLU A 921 15.94 -27.12 15.38
N ALA A 922 16.18 -28.43 15.53
CA ALA A 922 16.04 -29.10 16.81
C ALA A 922 17.14 -28.61 17.77
N PRO A 923 16.79 -28.15 18.99
CA PRO A 923 17.76 -27.57 19.90
C PRO A 923 18.71 -28.63 20.45
N ARG A 924 19.91 -28.19 20.82
CA ARG A 924 20.81 -28.98 21.65
C ARG A 924 20.56 -28.65 23.11
N LEU A 925 20.15 -29.65 23.87
CA LEU A 925 19.75 -29.56 25.27
C LEU A 925 20.83 -30.15 26.17
N ALA A 926 21.30 -29.35 27.12
CA ALA A 926 22.13 -29.80 28.22
C ALA A 926 21.26 -29.99 29.47
N LEU A 927 20.88 -31.23 29.76
CA LEU A 927 20.11 -31.58 30.96
C LEU A 927 21.00 -31.44 32.19
N CYS A 928 20.78 -30.38 32.95
CA CYS A 928 21.64 -29.96 34.06
C CYS A 928 21.03 -30.32 35.42
N ARG A 929 21.64 -31.32 36.07
CA ARG A 929 21.43 -31.58 37.50
C ARG A 929 22.36 -30.66 38.29
N THR A 930 21.82 -29.60 38.87
CA THR A 930 22.61 -28.65 39.65
C THR A 930 23.20 -29.34 40.89
N GLY A 931 24.26 -28.79 41.49
CA GLY A 931 24.83 -29.36 42.72
C GLY A 931 23.89 -29.35 43.94
N HIS A 932 22.70 -28.76 43.80
CA HIS A 932 21.63 -28.78 44.81
C HIS A 932 20.52 -29.78 44.45
N TRP A 933 20.79 -30.77 43.61
CA TRP A 933 19.81 -31.75 43.13
C TRP A 933 19.02 -32.44 44.26
N ALA A 934 19.67 -32.72 45.39
CA ALA A 934 19.03 -33.34 46.56
C ALA A 934 17.92 -32.48 47.20
N ALA A 935 17.85 -31.18 46.89
CA ALA A 935 16.78 -30.29 47.33
C ALA A 935 15.49 -30.45 46.51
N ALA A 936 15.54 -31.05 45.31
CA ALA A 936 14.35 -31.28 44.49
C ALA A 936 13.55 -32.47 44.99
N GLU A 937 12.23 -32.34 45.05
CA GLU A 937 11.32 -33.45 45.32
C GLU A 937 11.25 -34.40 44.12
N ALA A 938 10.90 -35.66 44.38
CA ALA A 938 10.90 -36.73 43.37
C ALA A 938 10.07 -36.39 42.12
N ALA A 939 8.95 -35.68 42.28
CA ALA A 939 8.10 -35.27 41.16
C ALA A 939 8.80 -34.28 40.21
N ALA A 940 9.52 -33.29 40.76
CA ALA A 940 10.27 -32.33 39.94
C ALA A 940 11.44 -33.02 39.21
N GLN A 941 12.14 -33.93 39.90
CA GLN A 941 13.22 -34.72 39.30
C GLN A 941 12.72 -35.61 38.14
N ALA A 942 11.58 -36.29 38.35
CA ALA A 942 10.97 -37.14 37.34
C ALA A 942 10.51 -36.32 36.12
N LEU A 943 9.91 -35.15 36.33
CA LEU A 943 9.48 -34.27 35.24
C LEU A 943 10.66 -33.82 34.37
N LEU A 944 11.79 -33.44 34.96
CA LEU A 944 12.97 -33.03 34.18
C LEU A 944 13.48 -34.16 33.28
N ALA A 945 13.53 -35.38 33.82
CA ALA A 945 13.94 -36.56 33.07
C ALA A 945 12.95 -36.85 31.92
N GLU A 946 11.65 -36.85 32.22
CA GLU A 946 10.60 -37.07 31.22
C GLU A 946 10.68 -36.06 30.06
N VAL A 947 10.85 -34.77 30.37
CA VAL A 947 10.95 -33.71 29.36
C VAL A 947 12.20 -33.90 28.50
N GLY A 948 13.34 -34.24 29.11
CA GLY A 948 14.56 -34.55 28.38
C GLY A 948 14.36 -35.71 27.41
N GLU A 949 13.79 -36.83 27.89
CA GLU A 949 13.51 -38.01 27.07
C GLU A 949 12.53 -37.71 25.92
N ARG A 950 11.45 -36.97 26.19
CA ARG A 950 10.47 -36.58 25.18
C ARG A 950 11.06 -35.62 24.15
N ALA A 951 11.89 -34.67 24.57
CA ALA A 951 12.58 -33.76 23.66
C ALA A 951 13.59 -34.52 22.77
N ALA A 952 14.34 -35.46 23.34
CA ALA A 952 15.26 -36.32 22.58
C ALA A 952 14.52 -37.20 21.57
N ALA A 953 13.39 -37.80 21.98
CA ALA A 953 12.52 -38.57 21.09
C ALA A 953 11.93 -37.72 19.94
N ALA A 954 11.73 -36.41 20.18
CA ALA A 954 11.29 -35.45 19.18
C ALA A 954 12.43 -34.89 18.30
N GLY A 955 13.68 -35.31 18.51
CA GLY A 955 14.83 -34.96 17.67
C GLY A 955 15.82 -33.95 18.27
N ALA A 956 15.62 -33.49 19.51
CA ALA A 956 16.59 -32.63 20.18
C ALA A 956 17.88 -33.40 20.51
N GLY A 957 19.04 -32.76 20.34
CA GLY A 957 20.30 -33.34 20.81
C GLY A 957 20.35 -33.25 22.33
N LEU A 958 20.34 -34.37 23.06
CA LEU A 958 20.35 -34.36 24.53
C LEU A 958 21.69 -34.85 25.07
N ARG A 959 22.27 -34.10 26.01
CA ARG A 959 23.35 -34.61 26.88
C ARG A 959 23.10 -34.25 28.33
N GLU A 960 23.53 -35.10 29.25
CA GLU A 960 23.58 -34.75 30.66
C GLU A 960 24.83 -33.92 30.96
N VAL A 961 24.70 -33.01 31.94
CA VAL A 961 25.80 -32.18 32.42
C VAL A 961 25.68 -31.99 33.93
N GLU A 962 26.83 -32.09 34.61
CA GLU A 962 26.97 -31.67 36.00
C GLU A 962 27.82 -30.41 36.05
N LEU A 963 27.36 -29.43 36.83
CA LEU A 963 28.13 -28.21 37.03
C LEU A 963 29.30 -28.46 37.99
N PRO A 964 30.49 -27.92 37.69
CA PRO A 964 31.62 -27.99 38.61
C PRO A 964 31.31 -27.41 40.01
N PRO A 965 31.98 -27.85 41.09
CA PRO A 965 31.67 -27.47 42.48
C PRO A 965 31.59 -25.98 42.76
N GLU A 966 32.39 -25.16 42.06
CA GLU A 966 32.37 -23.70 42.19
C GLU A 966 31.03 -23.06 41.75
N PHE A 967 30.28 -23.69 40.85
CA PHE A 967 28.95 -23.23 40.47
C PHE A 967 27.91 -23.56 41.56
N THR A 968 28.08 -24.68 42.27
CA THR A 968 27.28 -25.01 43.45
C THR A 968 27.48 -23.99 44.57
N ALA A 969 28.71 -23.50 44.73
CA ALA A 969 29.08 -22.46 45.69
C ALA A 969 28.43 -21.09 45.39
N LEU A 970 27.89 -20.87 44.18
CA LEU A 970 27.17 -19.63 43.83
C LEU A 970 25.90 -19.42 44.67
N ASP A 971 25.27 -20.48 45.19
CA ASP A 971 24.11 -20.31 46.09
C ASP A 971 24.52 -19.65 47.42
N ALA A 972 25.62 -20.11 48.02
CA ALA A 972 26.17 -19.52 49.24
C ALA A 972 26.70 -18.10 48.98
N ALA A 973 27.42 -17.91 47.87
CA ALA A 973 27.91 -16.59 47.47
C ALA A 973 26.75 -15.61 47.22
N HIS A 974 25.66 -16.05 46.59
CA HIS A 974 24.46 -15.23 46.39
C HIS A 974 23.92 -14.69 47.71
N ARG A 975 23.73 -15.55 48.72
CA ARG A 975 23.19 -15.13 50.03
C ARG A 975 24.09 -14.11 50.72
N MET A 976 25.40 -14.36 50.71
CA MET A 976 26.40 -13.46 51.30
C MET A 976 26.41 -12.10 50.60
N LEU A 977 26.54 -12.09 49.27
CA LEU A 977 26.65 -10.86 48.47
C LEU A 977 25.34 -10.07 48.46
N LEU A 978 24.20 -10.76 48.42
CA LEU A 978 22.88 -10.12 48.55
C LEU A 978 22.75 -9.40 49.89
N GLY A 979 23.18 -10.00 50.99
CA GLY A 979 23.15 -9.35 52.31
C GLY A 979 23.95 -8.06 52.34
N ALA A 980 25.18 -8.08 51.78
CA ALA A 980 26.02 -6.90 51.66
C ALA A 980 25.39 -5.79 50.79
N ASP A 981 24.83 -6.15 49.64
CA ASP A 981 24.14 -5.21 48.76
C ASP A 981 22.86 -4.64 49.39
N MET A 982 22.11 -5.46 50.15
CA MET A 982 20.93 -5.03 50.91
C MET A 982 21.31 -4.04 52.01
N ALA A 983 22.43 -4.26 52.70
CA ALA A 983 22.92 -3.35 53.74
C ALA A 983 23.17 -1.93 53.19
N VAL A 984 23.60 -1.83 51.92
CA VAL A 984 23.79 -0.55 51.21
C VAL A 984 22.46 -0.03 50.65
N SER A 985 21.71 -0.86 49.93
CA SER A 985 20.49 -0.46 49.20
C SER A 985 19.33 -0.07 50.12
N LEU A 986 19.32 -0.61 51.35
CA LEU A 986 18.33 -0.30 52.40
C LEU A 986 18.92 0.56 53.53
N ALA A 987 20.10 1.16 53.35
CA ALA A 987 20.78 1.91 54.40
C ALA A 987 19.92 3.05 54.97
N ARG A 988 19.13 3.73 54.11
CA ARG A 988 18.22 4.79 54.53
C ARG A 988 17.08 4.24 55.41
N GLU A 989 16.39 3.21 54.93
CA GLU A 989 15.28 2.60 55.66
C GLU A 989 15.73 2.04 57.01
N MET A 990 16.91 1.43 57.05
CA MET A 990 17.51 0.93 58.27
C MET A 990 17.89 2.04 59.27
N ALA A 991 18.33 3.21 58.77
CA ALA A 991 18.72 4.34 59.60
C ALA A 991 17.51 5.16 60.12
N GLU A 992 16.50 5.36 59.27
CA GLU A 992 15.38 6.27 59.54
C GLU A 992 14.13 5.55 60.07
N SER A 993 13.98 4.24 59.82
CA SER A 993 12.76 3.48 60.13
C SER A 993 13.05 2.00 60.38
N GLY A 994 14.22 1.67 60.94
CA GLY A 994 14.69 0.29 61.09
C GLY A 994 13.75 -0.59 61.93
N ASP A 995 13.06 0.00 62.92
CA ASP A 995 12.04 -0.66 63.74
C ASP A 995 10.82 -1.13 62.92
N ARG A 996 10.54 -0.47 61.80
CA ARG A 996 9.46 -0.80 60.87
C ARG A 996 9.86 -1.78 59.76
N VAL A 997 11.17 -2.02 59.57
CA VAL A 997 11.68 -3.07 58.68
C VAL A 997 11.50 -4.44 59.36
N SER A 998 11.07 -5.46 58.62
CA SER A 998 10.86 -6.78 59.20
C SER A 998 12.11 -7.41 59.81
N ASP A 999 11.91 -8.19 60.88
CA ASP A 999 12.98 -8.90 61.58
C ASP A 999 13.81 -9.82 60.66
N ALA A 1000 13.19 -10.37 59.62
CA ALA A 1000 13.87 -11.23 58.65
C ALA A 1000 14.92 -10.44 57.85
N ILE A 1001 14.56 -9.25 57.36
CA ILE A 1001 15.48 -8.38 56.63
C ILE A 1001 16.56 -7.84 57.56
N ARG A 1002 16.19 -7.40 58.77
CA ARG A 1002 17.15 -6.90 59.76
C ARG A 1002 18.20 -7.95 60.11
N ARG A 1003 17.78 -9.18 60.47
CA ARG A 1003 18.69 -10.28 60.79
C ARG A 1003 19.56 -10.68 59.60
N PHE A 1004 19.01 -10.67 58.39
CA PHE A 1004 19.78 -10.99 57.19
C PHE A 1004 20.88 -9.94 56.92
N ILE A 1005 20.56 -8.65 57.02
CA ILE A 1005 21.54 -7.56 56.90
C ILE A 1005 22.57 -7.63 58.04
N GLU A 1006 22.15 -7.85 59.28
CA GLU A 1006 23.06 -7.98 60.43
C GLU A 1006 24.05 -9.12 60.23
N SER A 1007 23.59 -10.30 59.78
CA SER A 1007 24.47 -11.44 59.48
C SER A 1007 25.49 -11.15 58.38
N SER A 1008 25.17 -10.25 57.44
CA SER A 1008 26.12 -9.84 56.38
C SER A 1008 27.18 -8.85 56.86
N ARG A 1009 26.92 -8.09 57.95
CA ARG A 1009 27.91 -7.18 58.55
C ARG A 1009 29.04 -7.92 59.27
N GLU A 1010 28.83 -9.19 59.59
CA GLU A 1010 29.85 -10.07 60.16
C GLU A 1010 30.85 -10.57 59.11
N VAL A 1011 30.54 -10.40 57.80
CA VAL A 1011 31.41 -10.80 56.69
C VAL A 1011 32.41 -9.68 56.36
N PRO A 1012 33.73 -9.92 56.46
CA PRO A 1012 34.73 -8.91 56.15
C PRO A 1012 34.68 -8.45 54.67
N PRO A 1013 34.90 -7.15 54.35
CA PRO A 1013 34.92 -6.66 52.97
C PRO A 1013 35.81 -7.45 51.99
N PRO A 1014 37.01 -7.95 52.38
CA PRO A 1014 37.81 -8.81 51.49
C PRO A 1014 37.11 -10.11 51.05
N GLU A 1015 36.24 -10.68 51.89
CA GLU A 1015 35.47 -11.89 51.55
C GLU A 1015 34.34 -11.57 50.56
N ILE A 1016 33.72 -10.39 50.68
CA ILE A 1016 32.74 -9.87 49.70
C ILE A 1016 33.42 -9.67 48.34
N ASP A 1017 34.60 -9.04 48.32
CA ASP A 1017 35.38 -8.86 47.08
C ASP A 1017 35.79 -10.20 46.46
N GLN A 1018 36.18 -11.17 47.29
CA GLN A 1018 36.49 -12.53 46.85
C GLN A 1018 35.25 -13.24 46.29
N GLY A 1019 34.09 -13.07 46.91
CA GLY A 1019 32.81 -13.57 46.41
C GLY A 1019 32.51 -13.03 45.01
N TRP A 1020 32.59 -11.71 44.80
CA TRP A 1020 32.40 -11.10 43.48
C TRP A 1020 33.45 -11.54 42.45
N LYS A 1021 34.70 -11.77 42.87
CA LYS A 1021 35.73 -12.37 41.99
C LYS A 1021 35.37 -13.80 41.58
N ALA A 1022 34.90 -14.63 42.51
CA ALA A 1022 34.47 -15.99 42.21
C ALA A 1022 33.28 -16.02 41.24
N VAL A 1023 32.32 -15.11 41.43
CA VAL A 1023 31.16 -14.96 40.52
C VAL A 1023 31.61 -14.55 39.11
N ARG A 1024 32.52 -13.58 39.00
CA ARG A 1024 33.10 -13.17 37.70
C ARG A 1024 33.82 -14.33 37.00
N ALA A 1025 34.62 -15.10 37.74
CA ALA A 1025 35.27 -16.29 37.21
C ALA A 1025 34.26 -17.35 36.72
N CYS A 1026 33.14 -17.53 37.43
CA CYS A 1026 32.08 -18.43 36.98
C CYS A 1026 31.36 -17.91 35.73
N ARG A 1027 31.15 -16.58 35.60
CA ARG A 1027 30.58 -15.96 34.38
C ARG A 1027 31.49 -16.15 33.17
N GLU A 1028 32.79 -16.02 33.33
CA GLU A 1028 33.76 -16.28 32.26
C GLU A 1028 33.78 -17.77 31.89
N ARG A 1029 33.72 -18.64 32.89
CA ARG A 1029 33.81 -20.09 32.67
C ARG A 1029 32.53 -20.73 32.14
N VAL A 1030 31.35 -20.16 32.40
CA VAL A 1030 30.08 -20.80 31.99
C VAL A 1030 29.98 -20.99 30.47
N GLY A 1031 30.55 -20.08 29.68
CA GLY A 1031 30.63 -20.20 28.22
C GLY A 1031 31.57 -21.32 27.71
N THR A 1032 32.35 -21.94 28.61
CA THR A 1032 33.16 -23.13 28.28
C THR A 1032 32.46 -24.45 28.63
N LEU A 1033 31.39 -24.39 29.44
CA LEU A 1033 30.63 -25.58 29.86
C LEU A 1033 29.50 -25.94 28.89
N PHE A 1034 29.05 -24.94 28.12
CA PHE A 1034 27.97 -25.05 27.15
C PHE A 1034 28.45 -24.51 25.82
N ALA A 1035 28.08 -25.16 24.72
CA ALA A 1035 28.31 -24.61 23.39
C ALA A 1035 27.41 -23.37 23.16
N ALA A 1036 27.80 -22.52 22.21
CA ALA A 1036 27.07 -21.28 21.91
C ALA A 1036 25.61 -21.53 21.44
N ASP A 1037 25.34 -22.72 20.91
CA ASP A 1037 24.05 -23.19 20.39
C ASP A 1037 23.30 -24.11 21.37
N GLU A 1038 23.78 -24.25 22.61
CA GLU A 1038 23.24 -25.20 23.59
C GLU A 1038 22.39 -24.52 24.66
N ILE A 1039 21.19 -25.08 24.89
CA ILE A 1039 20.23 -24.61 25.88
C ILE A 1039 20.25 -25.53 27.09
N VAL A 1040 20.44 -24.95 28.27
CA VAL A 1040 20.40 -25.70 29.53
C VAL A 1040 18.95 -25.98 29.90
N LEU A 1041 18.65 -27.25 30.16
CA LEU A 1041 17.37 -27.73 30.66
C LEU A 1041 17.53 -28.12 32.13
N THR A 1042 16.83 -27.42 33.04
CA THR A 1042 16.94 -27.64 34.50
C THR A 1042 15.61 -27.36 35.23
N LEU A 1043 15.61 -27.41 36.57
CA LEU A 1043 14.41 -27.18 37.38
C LEU A 1043 14.13 -25.69 37.60
N SER A 1044 12.87 -25.30 37.60
CA SER A 1044 12.45 -23.93 37.98
C SER A 1044 12.24 -23.75 39.49
N ALA A 1045 11.87 -24.82 40.18
CA ALA A 1045 11.64 -24.84 41.61
C ALA A 1045 11.91 -26.25 42.18
N PRO A 1046 12.11 -26.38 43.51
CA PRO A 1046 12.34 -27.68 44.15
C PRO A 1046 11.14 -28.63 44.07
N SER A 1047 9.92 -28.09 44.03
CA SER A 1047 8.68 -28.85 44.09
C SER A 1047 7.49 -28.03 43.60
N GLU A 1048 6.29 -28.58 43.76
CA GLU A 1048 5.05 -27.82 43.69
C GLU A 1048 5.04 -26.67 44.72
N ALA A 1049 4.12 -25.73 44.58
CA ALA A 1049 4.00 -24.63 45.52
C ALA A 1049 3.83 -25.14 46.98
N PRO A 1050 4.68 -24.75 47.94
CA PRO A 1050 4.54 -25.18 49.33
C PRO A 1050 3.22 -24.72 49.98
N ALA A 1051 2.70 -25.54 50.90
CA ALA A 1051 1.54 -25.19 51.70
C ALA A 1051 1.86 -24.05 52.69
N GLY A 1052 0.86 -23.20 52.94
CA GLY A 1052 0.98 -22.04 53.82
C GLY A 1052 1.45 -20.78 53.09
N LEU A 1053 1.27 -19.64 53.76
CA LEU A 1053 1.61 -18.32 53.23
C LEU A 1053 2.84 -17.69 53.91
N GLU A 1054 3.48 -18.40 54.84
CA GLU A 1054 4.62 -17.90 55.61
C GLU A 1054 5.94 -17.88 54.80
N THR A 1055 5.99 -18.61 53.68
CA THR A 1055 7.17 -18.74 52.81
C THR A 1055 6.82 -18.42 51.36
N THR A 1056 7.83 -18.01 50.59
CA THR A 1056 7.73 -17.84 49.12
C THR A 1056 8.38 -18.99 48.36
N GLY A 1057 8.73 -20.07 49.05
CA GLY A 1057 9.49 -21.20 48.50
C GLY A 1057 10.98 -20.90 48.29
N ASP A 1058 11.79 -21.95 48.17
CA ASP A 1058 13.24 -21.82 47.99
C ASP A 1058 13.62 -21.54 46.53
N ALA A 1059 14.50 -20.57 46.33
CA ALA A 1059 15.02 -20.14 45.04
C ALA A 1059 16.29 -20.88 44.61
N VAL A 1060 16.66 -21.98 45.26
CA VAL A 1060 17.96 -22.67 45.08
C VAL A 1060 18.27 -23.02 43.62
N PHE A 1061 17.27 -23.41 42.82
CA PHE A 1061 17.45 -23.70 41.39
C PHE A 1061 17.52 -22.47 40.48
N ASN A 1062 17.46 -21.27 41.04
CA ASN A 1062 17.37 -20.01 40.28
C ASN A 1062 18.58 -19.08 40.52
N ARG A 1063 19.11 -19.06 41.74
CA ARG A 1063 20.13 -18.08 42.18
C ARG A 1063 21.39 -18.15 41.33
N ALA A 1064 21.89 -19.35 41.02
CA ALA A 1064 23.07 -19.53 40.19
C ALA A 1064 22.93 -18.83 38.82
N TRP A 1065 21.80 -19.01 38.15
CA TRP A 1065 21.54 -18.42 36.84
C TRP A 1065 21.42 -16.89 36.89
N THR A 1066 20.85 -16.36 37.99
CA THR A 1066 20.82 -14.92 38.24
C THR A 1066 22.22 -14.36 38.51
N MET A 1067 23.04 -15.05 39.33
CA MET A 1067 24.44 -14.69 39.57
C MET A 1067 25.26 -14.69 38.28
N LEU A 1068 24.95 -15.60 37.35
CA LEU A 1068 25.62 -15.74 36.05
C LEU A 1068 25.12 -14.78 34.97
N HIS A 1069 24.10 -13.96 35.25
CA HIS A 1069 23.54 -12.97 34.31
C HIS A 1069 22.92 -13.57 33.03
N LEU A 1070 22.55 -14.85 33.05
CA LEU A 1070 22.01 -15.57 31.88
C LEU A 1070 20.51 -15.37 31.72
N PRO A 1071 19.97 -15.31 30.48
CA PRO A 1071 18.53 -15.30 30.25
C PRO A 1071 17.89 -16.64 30.66
N CYS A 1072 16.69 -16.61 31.24
CA CYS A 1072 15.99 -17.77 31.77
C CYS A 1072 14.50 -17.72 31.41
N LEU A 1073 13.93 -18.87 31.07
CA LEU A 1073 12.51 -19.04 30.76
C LEU A 1073 11.95 -20.24 31.54
N HIS A 1074 10.85 -20.05 32.25
CA HIS A 1074 10.06 -21.14 32.81
C HIS A 1074 9.01 -21.59 31.80
N LEU A 1075 9.00 -22.90 31.50
CA LEU A 1075 8.02 -23.54 30.64
C LEU A 1075 7.08 -24.41 31.51
N PRO A 1076 5.79 -24.05 31.64
CA PRO A 1076 4.82 -24.85 32.39
C PRO A 1076 4.47 -26.11 31.59
N LEU A 1077 4.46 -27.28 32.26
CA LEU A 1077 4.34 -28.58 31.59
C LEU A 1077 3.19 -29.45 32.11
N GLY A 1078 2.65 -29.15 33.29
CA GLY A 1078 1.55 -29.90 33.87
C GLY A 1078 1.43 -29.68 35.37
N ASP A 1079 0.70 -30.57 36.03
CA ASP A 1079 0.51 -30.58 37.47
C ASP A 1079 1.30 -31.72 38.11
N GLY A 1080 1.80 -31.51 39.32
CA GLY A 1080 2.44 -32.53 40.12
C GLY A 1080 1.42 -33.39 40.91
N PRO A 1081 1.92 -34.25 41.82
CA PRO A 1081 1.08 -35.16 42.60
C PRO A 1081 0.03 -34.47 43.48
N GLY A 1082 0.29 -33.23 43.90
CA GLY A 1082 -0.64 -32.39 44.66
C GLY A 1082 -1.66 -31.63 43.80
N GLY A 1083 -1.63 -31.78 42.48
CA GLY A 1083 -2.49 -31.06 41.55
C GLY A 1083 -2.08 -29.59 41.36
N LEU A 1084 -0.83 -29.25 41.67
CA LEU A 1084 -0.27 -27.92 41.54
C LEU A 1084 0.74 -27.83 40.39
N PRO A 1085 0.94 -26.64 39.80
CA PRO A 1085 1.76 -26.52 38.61
C PRO A 1085 3.22 -26.95 38.83
N LEU A 1086 3.77 -27.62 37.82
CA LEU A 1086 5.19 -27.94 37.66
C LEU A 1086 5.65 -27.59 36.25
N GLY A 1087 6.95 -27.38 36.12
CA GLY A 1087 7.58 -27.13 34.83
C GLY A 1087 9.09 -27.08 34.94
N VAL A 1088 9.72 -26.75 33.81
CA VAL A 1088 11.18 -26.74 33.66
C VAL A 1088 11.67 -25.33 33.35
N GLN A 1089 12.94 -25.10 33.65
CA GLN A 1089 13.65 -23.88 33.32
C GLN A 1089 14.57 -24.14 32.13
N LEU A 1090 14.47 -23.29 31.12
CA LEU A 1090 15.43 -23.16 30.03
C LEU A 1090 16.38 -22.00 30.33
N VAL A 1091 17.67 -22.18 30.09
CA VAL A 1091 18.69 -21.14 30.25
C VAL A 1091 19.56 -21.14 29.00
N ALA A 1092 19.67 -19.99 28.34
CA ALA A 1092 20.52 -19.82 27.18
C ALA A 1092 21.84 -19.13 27.54
N PRO A 1093 22.83 -19.14 26.64
CA PRO A 1093 24.02 -18.30 26.76
C PRO A 1093 23.68 -16.82 26.96
N HIS A 1094 24.64 -16.07 27.51
CA HIS A 1094 24.43 -14.67 27.85
C HIS A 1094 24.05 -13.86 26.59
N ARG A 1095 22.93 -13.11 26.67
CA ARG A 1095 22.37 -12.28 25.59
C ARG A 1095 21.94 -13.04 24.33
N ASP A 1096 21.63 -14.33 24.47
CA ASP A 1096 21.02 -15.13 23.40
C ASP A 1096 19.53 -15.39 23.67
N GLU A 1097 18.75 -14.30 23.69
CA GLU A 1097 17.31 -14.38 23.90
C GLU A 1097 16.58 -15.08 22.73
N ALA A 1098 17.12 -14.99 21.52
CA ALA A 1098 16.55 -15.61 20.33
C ALA A 1098 16.64 -17.14 20.39
N ALA A 1099 17.80 -17.70 20.72
CA ALA A 1099 17.94 -19.14 20.91
C ALA A 1099 17.08 -19.66 22.08
N LEU A 1100 16.98 -18.89 23.17
CA LEU A 1100 16.12 -19.25 24.30
C LEU A 1100 14.64 -19.36 23.89
N LEU A 1101 14.13 -18.35 23.18
CA LEU A 1101 12.75 -18.33 22.74
C LEU A 1101 12.49 -19.38 21.66
N GLY A 1102 13.41 -19.55 20.70
CA GLY A 1102 13.34 -20.58 19.67
C GLY A 1102 13.26 -21.99 20.26
N ALA A 1103 14.12 -22.31 21.23
CA ALA A 1103 14.09 -23.61 21.90
C ALA A 1103 12.82 -23.82 22.74
N ALA A 1104 12.32 -22.77 23.41
CA ALA A 1104 11.07 -22.84 24.15
C ALA A 1104 9.88 -23.11 23.24
N ARG A 1105 9.80 -22.45 22.08
CA ARG A 1105 8.73 -22.65 21.10
C ARG A 1105 8.82 -24.04 20.46
N TRP A 1106 10.02 -24.48 20.10
CA TRP A 1106 10.25 -25.83 19.59
C TRP A 1106 9.79 -26.89 20.60
N LEU A 1107 10.17 -26.76 21.88
CA LEU A 1107 9.73 -27.66 22.94
C LEU A 1107 8.21 -27.62 23.13
N ALA A 1108 7.61 -26.43 23.16
CA ALA A 1108 6.17 -26.29 23.31
C ALA A 1108 5.40 -26.97 22.17
N ARG A 1109 5.82 -26.80 20.91
CA ARG A 1109 5.18 -27.46 19.75
C ARG A 1109 5.37 -28.99 19.79
N ARG A 1110 6.58 -29.47 20.06
CA ARG A 1110 6.89 -30.91 20.07
C ARG A 1110 6.29 -31.67 21.24
N LEU A 1111 6.04 -30.99 22.34
CA LEU A 1111 5.42 -31.55 23.54
C LEU A 1111 3.91 -31.29 23.62
N ASP A 1112 3.30 -30.71 22.57
CA ASP A 1112 1.87 -30.37 22.45
C ASP A 1112 1.37 -29.48 23.61
N LEU A 1113 2.16 -28.45 23.94
CA LEU A 1113 1.81 -27.49 24.99
C LEU A 1113 1.00 -26.35 24.39
N ALA A 1114 -0.17 -26.08 24.97
CA ALA A 1114 -1.04 -24.95 24.61
C ALA A 1114 -0.49 -23.62 25.16
N LEU A 1115 0.66 -23.19 24.64
CA LEU A 1115 1.40 -21.98 25.07
C LEU A 1115 1.56 -20.94 23.96
N PHE A 1116 0.67 -20.99 22.96
CA PHE A 1116 0.58 -20.06 21.85
C PHE A 1116 -0.71 -19.25 21.95
N GLY A 1117 -0.67 -18.01 21.44
CA GLY A 1117 -1.72 -16.99 21.62
C GLY A 1117 -3.01 -17.27 20.87
#